data_AF-A0A1H4AYH3-F1
#
_entry.id   AF-A0A1H4AYH3-F1
#
_cell.length_a   1.000
_cell.length_b   1.000
_cell.length_c   1.000
_cell.angle_alpha   90.00
_cell.angle_beta   90.00
_cell.angle_gamma   90.00
#
_symmetry.space_group_name_H-M   'P 1'
#
loop_
_entity.id
_entity.type
_entity.pdbx_description
1 polymer ?
#
loop_
_entity_poly.entity_id
_entity_poly.type
_entity_poly.pdbx_seq_one_letter_code
_entity_poly.pdbx_strand_id
1 'polypeptide(L)'
;MKHLLSLLAVAILLLILILLVVWPFDQDTTVQQRQAENSLGSQVLRFGYNIPERSALHLAAMRFKEEIERQTEGRIEIQLFPNQALGNDHQMLEMARRGELDLLLIPSAKLSVALPEMQYADMPFLLPAREDMYAMLDGEPGRLLLEKMNKINMVGVTFWGNGFKHFTANRPLKKPSDFTGLNIRIMKSRLLRDQFNLMGAEAVPIDFHETRQALLDGVVDGQENPLVAIHSMGIHEAQTDLTLSEHAYLAYIFAISGKRFNQLPGHLQTLLIETARAITPWQRAETERQESEFLAEIAATGIHIHRLSRSERIQFQRAVQPLADRFETTIGADILAYTHEYATLQHPQENRWLIGVDTDLSTVSPKLGLEIKRGAELAVERLRRADPTLISDIRVITRDNRNLTGRSNRTLDDFARQPSMIGIIAGVGPLSFQTQHMATEASPPILNPWMNHTELFSANSRLINLAPSSFQIAKQLGQELNQRNISTVQLLTEATALSEDLAVAIETEAIKAGLEVQSKIKLDPTKPLVQQLKIQQNTPTDAIILVLHSQLLEQSLEWYEDQSDIPLLISAIDWTVSENAPNLLSLQSWHHGNTTDDIIAAYTDRYGNEPASVSTLLQSHDAAWILLFAATRCEAGLSDNIKQALNAAVPCERVASDFSTTAPDQPGQFRLHLAPAYRQTGSKRGTL
;
A
#
# COMPACT_ATOMS: atom_id res chain seq x y z
N MET A 1 79.33 5.79 -21.26
CA MET A 1 78.80 4.46 -21.66
C MET A 1 78.06 3.73 -20.53
N LYS A 2 78.62 3.58 -19.32
CA LYS A 2 77.96 2.85 -18.21
C LYS A 2 76.59 3.41 -17.78
N HIS A 3 76.42 4.74 -17.74
CA HIS A 3 75.13 5.35 -17.41
C HIS A 3 74.06 5.19 -18.51
N LEU A 4 74.48 5.20 -19.78
CA LEU A 4 73.59 4.99 -20.92
C LEU A 4 73.06 3.54 -20.95
N LEU A 5 73.92 2.57 -20.61
CA LEU A 5 73.54 1.16 -20.46
C LEU A 5 72.58 0.93 -19.29
N SER A 6 72.73 1.66 -18.19
CA SER A 6 71.80 1.55 -17.05
C SER A 6 70.41 2.11 -17.35
N LEU A 7 70.34 3.22 -18.09
CA LEU A 7 69.07 3.83 -18.51
C LEU A 7 68.33 2.95 -19.52
N LEU A 8 69.08 2.32 -20.44
CA LEU A 8 68.51 1.36 -21.39
C LEU A 8 67.96 0.12 -20.68
N ALA A 9 68.65 -0.39 -19.67
CA ALA A 9 68.21 -1.54 -18.89
C ALA A 9 66.93 -1.24 -18.09
N VAL A 10 66.81 -0.05 -17.49
CA VAL A 10 65.60 0.38 -16.77
C VAL A 10 64.43 0.60 -17.75
N ALA A 11 64.68 1.18 -18.92
CA ALA A 11 63.65 1.35 -19.94
C ALA A 11 63.13 0.00 -20.48
N ILE A 12 64.02 -0.97 -20.69
CA ILE A 12 63.64 -2.34 -21.10
C ILE A 12 62.84 -3.03 -20.00
N LEU A 13 63.22 -2.87 -18.73
CA LEU A 13 62.48 -3.44 -17.60
C LEU A 13 61.07 -2.86 -17.48
N LEU A 14 60.93 -1.54 -17.66
CA LEU A 14 59.64 -0.86 -17.67
C LEU A 14 58.79 -1.29 -18.87
N LEU A 15 59.39 -1.49 -20.05
CA LEU A 15 58.68 -1.99 -21.22
C LEU A 15 58.18 -3.42 -21.04
N ILE A 16 58.98 -4.28 -20.40
CA ILE A 16 58.59 -5.65 -20.03
C ILE A 16 57.47 -5.64 -18.98
N LEU A 17 57.53 -4.74 -18.00
CA LEU A 17 56.47 -4.58 -16.99
C LEU A 17 55.15 -4.11 -17.63
N ILE A 18 55.22 -3.16 -18.57
CA ILE A 18 54.06 -2.69 -19.32
C ILE A 18 53.51 -3.81 -20.23
N LEU A 19 54.38 -4.59 -20.88
CA LEU A 19 53.98 -5.75 -21.67
C LEU A 19 53.35 -6.86 -20.81
N LEU A 20 53.75 -7.04 -19.55
CA LEU A 20 53.13 -7.98 -18.62
C LEU A 20 51.76 -7.50 -18.09
N VAL A 21 51.53 -6.19 -18.04
CA VAL A 21 50.24 -5.59 -17.66
C VAL A 21 49.27 -5.51 -18.86
N VAL A 22 49.80 -5.39 -20.08
CA VAL A 22 49.01 -5.23 -21.32
C VAL A 22 48.87 -6.54 -22.10
N TRP A 23 49.60 -7.61 -21.76
CA TRP A 23 49.30 -8.94 -22.32
C TRP A 23 47.92 -9.36 -21.84
N PRO A 24 46.93 -9.53 -22.73
CA PRO A 24 45.67 -10.09 -22.33
C PRO A 24 46.00 -11.53 -21.95
N PHE A 25 45.97 -11.82 -20.65
CA PHE A 25 45.68 -13.18 -20.22
C PHE A 25 44.34 -13.49 -20.88
N ASP A 26 44.41 -14.19 -22.01
CA ASP A 26 43.30 -14.89 -22.64
C ASP A 26 42.94 -16.04 -21.68
N GLN A 27 42.50 -15.68 -20.47
CA GLN A 27 41.62 -16.54 -19.71
C GLN A 27 40.34 -16.50 -20.50
N ASP A 28 40.22 -17.54 -21.31
CA ASP A 28 39.09 -17.99 -22.07
C ASP A 28 37.85 -18.00 -21.14
N THR A 29 37.32 -16.81 -20.88
CA THR A 29 36.11 -16.56 -20.06
C THR A 29 34.91 -17.22 -20.73
N THR A 30 35.00 -17.41 -22.05
CA THR A 30 34.17 -18.28 -22.86
C THR A 30 34.24 -19.75 -22.47
N VAL A 31 35.40 -20.31 -22.10
CA VAL A 31 35.54 -21.70 -21.62
C VAL A 31 35.10 -21.83 -20.16
N GLN A 32 35.35 -20.86 -19.29
CA GLN A 32 34.87 -20.89 -17.90
C GLN A 32 33.35 -20.68 -17.79
N GLN A 33 32.75 -19.81 -18.61
CA GLN A 33 31.29 -19.71 -18.74
C GLN A 33 30.69 -20.98 -19.36
N ARG A 34 31.29 -21.55 -20.41
CA ARG A 34 30.84 -22.83 -20.98
C ARG A 34 31.00 -24.00 -20.01
N GLN A 35 32.02 -24.01 -19.16
CA GLN A 35 32.21 -25.05 -18.13
C GLN A 35 31.24 -24.89 -16.96
N ALA A 36 30.87 -23.66 -16.57
CA ALA A 36 29.80 -23.41 -15.60
C ALA A 36 28.42 -23.80 -16.17
N GLU A 37 28.14 -23.50 -17.45
CA GLU A 37 26.94 -23.93 -18.18
C GLU A 37 26.87 -25.46 -18.39
N ASN A 38 28.01 -26.14 -18.49
CA ASN A 38 28.08 -27.61 -18.65
C ASN A 38 28.16 -28.40 -17.33
N SER A 39 28.17 -27.73 -16.17
CA SER A 39 28.39 -28.39 -14.87
C SER A 39 27.13 -28.93 -14.19
N LEU A 40 25.94 -28.72 -14.76
CA LEU A 40 24.71 -29.32 -14.24
C LEU A 40 24.32 -30.55 -15.05
N GLY A 41 24.35 -31.71 -14.38
CA GLY A 41 23.67 -32.90 -14.87
C GLY A 41 22.19 -32.61 -15.10
N SER A 42 21.56 -33.43 -15.96
CA SER A 42 20.13 -33.37 -16.24
C SER A 42 19.31 -33.28 -14.93
N GLN A 43 18.38 -32.33 -14.87
CA GLN A 43 17.51 -32.14 -13.72
C GLN A 43 16.05 -32.33 -14.11
N VAL A 44 15.30 -32.91 -13.18
CA VAL A 44 13.84 -33.02 -13.27
C VAL A 44 13.22 -32.00 -12.33
N LEU A 45 12.26 -31.21 -12.82
CA LEU A 45 11.42 -30.32 -12.02
C LEU A 45 9.98 -30.81 -12.07
N ARG A 46 9.38 -31.02 -10.90
CA ARG A 46 8.00 -31.46 -10.73
C ARG A 46 7.08 -30.24 -10.67
N PHE A 47 6.01 -30.25 -11.46
CA PHE A 47 5.04 -29.17 -11.55
C PHE A 47 3.63 -29.66 -11.20
N GLY A 48 3.14 -29.27 -10.02
CA GLY A 48 1.85 -29.71 -9.48
C GLY A 48 0.77 -28.62 -9.54
N TYR A 49 -0.45 -29.04 -9.87
CA TYR A 49 -1.64 -28.18 -9.91
C TYR A 49 -2.95 -28.98 -9.89
N ASN A 50 -4.06 -28.31 -9.57
CA ASN A 50 -5.37 -28.95 -9.32
C ASN A 50 -6.31 -29.03 -10.53
N ILE A 51 -6.02 -28.30 -11.59
CA ILE A 51 -6.89 -28.11 -12.75
C ILE A 51 -6.87 -29.30 -13.73
N PRO A 52 -7.99 -29.55 -14.45
CA PRO A 52 -8.06 -30.56 -15.51
C PRO A 52 -7.26 -30.21 -16.77
N GLU A 53 -6.95 -31.25 -17.54
CA GLU A 53 -6.09 -31.17 -18.73
C GLU A 53 -6.67 -30.32 -19.87
N ARG A 54 -7.99 -30.20 -19.98
CA ARG A 54 -8.63 -29.38 -21.03
C ARG A 54 -8.47 -27.86 -20.78
N SER A 55 -8.09 -27.44 -19.58
CA SER A 55 -8.01 -26.03 -19.21
C SER A 55 -6.85 -25.29 -19.89
N ALA A 56 -7.06 -24.02 -20.24
CA ALA A 56 -6.01 -23.12 -20.73
C ALA A 56 -4.78 -23.05 -19.82
N LEU A 57 -4.99 -23.18 -18.51
CA LEU A 57 -3.91 -23.23 -17.52
C LEU A 57 -3.05 -24.51 -17.65
N HIS A 58 -3.65 -25.68 -17.93
CA HIS A 58 -2.89 -26.90 -18.24
C HIS A 58 -2.14 -26.76 -19.57
N LEU A 59 -2.79 -26.22 -20.59
CA LEU A 59 -2.13 -25.96 -21.87
C LEU A 59 -0.93 -25.02 -21.71
N ALA A 60 -1.01 -24.03 -20.82
CA ALA A 60 0.12 -23.17 -20.47
C ALA A 60 1.24 -23.92 -19.74
N ALA A 61 0.90 -24.85 -18.84
CA ALA A 61 1.89 -25.71 -18.18
C ALA A 61 2.62 -26.63 -19.20
N MET A 62 1.92 -27.15 -20.21
CA MET A 62 2.54 -27.90 -21.30
C MET A 62 3.47 -27.03 -22.14
N ARG A 63 3.01 -25.84 -22.55
CA ARG A 63 3.87 -24.89 -23.29
C ARG A 63 5.10 -24.48 -22.50
N PHE A 64 4.94 -24.27 -21.18
CA PHE A 64 6.06 -23.98 -20.29
C PHE A 64 7.06 -25.13 -20.26
N LYS A 65 6.58 -26.38 -20.12
CA LYS A 65 7.41 -27.59 -20.21
C LYS A 65 8.19 -27.65 -21.53
N GLU A 66 7.48 -27.54 -22.66
CA GLU A 66 8.07 -27.62 -23.99
C GLU A 66 9.14 -26.55 -24.20
N GLU A 67 8.87 -25.32 -23.78
CA GLU A 67 9.78 -24.19 -23.98
C GLU A 67 11.04 -24.31 -23.12
N ILE A 68 10.91 -24.74 -21.87
CA ILE A 68 12.07 -24.99 -20.99
C ILE A 68 12.90 -26.15 -21.51
N GLU A 69 12.28 -27.27 -21.90
CA GLU A 69 12.99 -28.43 -22.45
C GLU A 69 13.71 -28.09 -23.75
N ARG A 70 13.07 -27.31 -24.62
CA ARG A 70 13.65 -26.84 -25.88
C ARG A 70 14.82 -25.89 -25.65
N GLN A 71 14.68 -24.87 -24.79
CA GLN A 71 15.73 -23.89 -24.53
C GLN A 71 16.92 -24.47 -23.76
N THR A 72 16.70 -25.54 -22.98
CA THR A 72 17.77 -26.21 -22.22
C THR A 72 18.37 -27.41 -22.94
N GLU A 73 17.93 -27.71 -24.16
CA GLU A 73 18.31 -28.90 -24.94
C GLU A 73 18.10 -30.21 -24.15
N GLY A 74 16.98 -30.27 -23.41
CA GLY A 74 16.61 -31.42 -22.58
C GLY A 74 17.39 -31.54 -21.25
N ARG A 75 18.24 -30.57 -20.90
CA ARG A 75 18.94 -30.57 -19.60
C ARG A 75 17.97 -30.36 -18.43
N ILE A 76 16.87 -29.67 -18.64
CA ILE A 76 15.79 -29.54 -17.66
C ILE A 76 14.56 -30.25 -18.20
N GLU A 77 14.13 -31.31 -17.53
CA GLU A 77 12.87 -32.00 -17.76
C GLU A 77 11.80 -31.45 -16.81
N ILE A 78 10.62 -31.10 -17.32
CA ILE A 78 9.46 -30.73 -16.50
C ILE A 78 8.47 -31.88 -16.45
N GLN A 79 8.14 -32.38 -15.26
CA GLN A 79 7.11 -33.39 -15.05
C GLN A 79 5.83 -32.75 -14.55
N LEU A 80 4.74 -32.90 -15.32
CA LEU A 80 3.44 -32.32 -15.00
C LEU A 80 2.60 -33.27 -14.14
N PHE A 81 2.00 -32.73 -13.08
CA PHE A 81 1.10 -33.44 -12.18
C PHE A 81 -0.24 -32.67 -12.08
N PRO A 82 -1.15 -32.83 -13.07
CA PRO A 82 -2.46 -32.19 -13.08
C PRO A 82 -3.43 -32.85 -12.08
N ASN A 83 -4.66 -32.34 -11.97
CA ASN A 83 -5.76 -32.98 -11.23
C ASN A 83 -5.43 -33.34 -9.76
N GLN A 84 -4.64 -32.51 -9.07
CA GLN A 84 -4.21 -32.79 -7.68
C GLN A 84 -3.48 -34.13 -7.53
N ALA A 85 -2.76 -34.60 -8.55
CA ALA A 85 -2.09 -35.90 -8.54
C ALA A 85 -1.05 -36.08 -7.42
N LEU A 86 -0.54 -34.98 -6.85
CA LEU A 86 0.40 -34.98 -5.71
C LEU A 86 -0.25 -34.70 -4.36
N GLY A 87 -1.57 -34.50 -4.33
CA GLY A 87 -2.33 -34.09 -3.16
C GLY A 87 -3.14 -32.82 -3.41
N ASN A 88 -3.96 -32.44 -2.43
CA ASN A 88 -4.73 -31.20 -2.51
C ASN A 88 -3.84 -29.95 -2.50
N ASP A 89 -4.40 -28.80 -2.82
CA ASP A 89 -3.63 -27.54 -2.95
C ASP A 89 -2.81 -27.15 -1.71
N HIS A 90 -3.33 -27.44 -0.51
CA HIS A 90 -2.59 -27.16 0.73
C HIS A 90 -1.42 -28.13 0.91
N GLN A 91 -1.60 -29.41 0.60
CA GLN A 91 -0.51 -30.40 0.63
C GLN A 91 0.57 -30.05 -0.38
N MET A 92 0.21 -29.71 -1.63
CA MET A 92 1.17 -29.30 -2.65
C MET A 92 1.91 -28.01 -2.28
N LEU A 93 1.24 -27.04 -1.65
CA LEU A 93 1.90 -25.85 -1.11
C LEU A 93 2.96 -26.22 -0.06
N GLU A 94 2.61 -27.07 0.91
CA GLU A 94 3.54 -27.50 1.95
C GLU A 94 4.71 -28.32 1.38
N MET A 95 4.47 -29.18 0.39
CA MET A 95 5.53 -29.87 -0.36
C MET A 95 6.47 -28.86 -1.03
N ALA A 96 5.92 -27.83 -1.70
CA ALA A 96 6.72 -26.82 -2.38
C ALA A 96 7.57 -26.00 -1.40
N ARG A 97 7.00 -25.59 -0.25
CA ARG A 97 7.73 -24.89 0.82
C ARG A 97 8.89 -25.71 1.38
N ARG A 98 8.72 -27.04 1.43
CA ARG A 98 9.75 -28.00 1.88
C ARG A 98 10.79 -28.33 0.82
N GLY A 99 10.55 -27.98 -0.44
CA GLY A 99 11.40 -28.30 -1.59
C GLY A 99 11.15 -29.69 -2.18
N GLU A 100 10.03 -30.32 -1.86
CA GLU A 100 9.62 -31.64 -2.38
C GLU A 100 8.85 -31.53 -3.71
N LEU A 101 8.31 -30.33 -3.98
CA LEU A 101 7.68 -29.92 -5.23
C LEU A 101 8.38 -28.65 -5.76
N ASP A 102 8.77 -28.64 -7.02
CA ASP A 102 9.61 -27.57 -7.58
C ASP A 102 8.79 -26.37 -8.05
N LEU A 103 7.72 -26.66 -8.80
CA LEU A 103 6.83 -25.68 -9.43
C LEU A 103 5.39 -25.93 -8.94
N LEU A 104 4.69 -24.86 -8.63
CA LEU A 104 3.32 -24.89 -8.12
C LEU A 104 2.46 -23.89 -8.88
N LEU A 105 1.28 -24.31 -9.31
CA LEU A 105 0.24 -23.42 -9.81
C LEU A 105 -0.99 -23.59 -8.91
N ILE A 106 -1.33 -22.55 -8.15
CA ILE A 106 -2.31 -22.59 -7.06
C ILE A 106 -3.27 -21.38 -7.14
N PRO A 107 -4.58 -21.55 -6.82
CA PRO A 107 -5.50 -20.41 -6.79
C PRO A 107 -5.11 -19.39 -5.71
N SER A 108 -5.20 -18.09 -6.02
CA SER A 108 -4.95 -17.00 -5.07
C SER A 108 -5.76 -17.15 -3.78
N ALA A 109 -7.05 -17.46 -3.89
CA ALA A 109 -7.94 -17.67 -2.75
C ALA A 109 -7.41 -18.72 -1.76
N LYS A 110 -6.80 -19.81 -2.24
CA LYS A 110 -6.31 -20.90 -1.36
C LYS A 110 -5.00 -20.55 -0.66
N LEU A 111 -4.23 -19.62 -1.18
CA LEU A 111 -3.03 -19.10 -0.52
C LEU A 111 -3.36 -18.22 0.70
N SER A 112 -4.59 -17.71 0.81
CA SER A 112 -5.04 -16.85 1.90
C SER A 112 -4.80 -17.39 3.32
N VAL A 113 -4.76 -18.72 3.46
CA VAL A 113 -4.50 -19.39 4.73
C VAL A 113 -3.05 -19.15 5.19
N ALA A 114 -2.10 -19.14 4.25
CA ALA A 114 -0.69 -18.92 4.53
C ALA A 114 -0.28 -17.44 4.37
N LEU A 115 -0.93 -16.72 3.47
CA LEU A 115 -0.70 -15.32 3.12
C LEU A 115 -2.05 -14.60 3.03
N PRO A 116 -2.56 -14.03 4.12
CA PRO A 116 -3.86 -13.37 4.16
C PRO A 116 -4.05 -12.30 3.08
N GLU A 117 -2.97 -11.63 2.66
CA GLU A 117 -2.95 -10.61 1.59
C GLU A 117 -3.46 -11.18 0.24
N MET A 118 -3.27 -12.47 -0.03
CA MET A 118 -3.63 -13.12 -1.30
C MET A 118 -5.13 -13.17 -1.58
N GLN A 119 -5.95 -12.91 -0.56
CA GLN A 119 -7.40 -12.79 -0.72
C GLN A 119 -7.78 -11.64 -1.66
N TYR A 120 -6.88 -10.67 -1.82
CA TYR A 120 -7.15 -9.48 -2.60
C TYR A 120 -7.53 -9.76 -4.06
N ALA A 121 -6.85 -10.71 -4.70
CA ALA A 121 -7.11 -11.07 -6.09
C ALA A 121 -8.52 -11.63 -6.31
N ASP A 122 -9.18 -12.10 -5.24
CA ASP A 122 -10.53 -12.67 -5.26
C ASP A 122 -11.61 -11.70 -4.74
N MET A 123 -11.26 -10.43 -4.48
CA MET A 123 -12.21 -9.43 -3.99
C MET A 123 -13.38 -9.24 -4.97
N PRO A 124 -14.64 -9.42 -4.52
CA PRO A 124 -15.78 -9.34 -5.42
C PRO A 124 -16.01 -7.91 -5.94
N PHE A 125 -16.25 -7.83 -7.25
CA PHE A 125 -16.49 -6.63 -8.03
C PHE A 125 -15.37 -5.59 -7.92
N LEU A 126 -14.14 -6.03 -7.65
CA LEU A 126 -12.97 -5.16 -7.50
C LEU A 126 -12.74 -4.28 -8.73
N LEU A 127 -12.70 -4.88 -9.92
CA LEU A 127 -12.58 -4.18 -11.20
C LEU A 127 -13.65 -4.67 -12.18
N PRO A 128 -14.22 -3.76 -12.99
CA PRO A 128 -15.37 -4.07 -13.83
C PRO A 128 -15.00 -4.86 -15.09
N ALA A 129 -13.82 -4.61 -15.68
CA ALA A 129 -13.37 -5.27 -16.90
C ALA A 129 -12.20 -6.23 -16.66
N ARG A 130 -12.01 -7.13 -17.60
CA ARG A 130 -10.97 -8.16 -17.56
C ARG A 130 -9.59 -7.56 -17.77
N GLU A 131 -9.51 -6.64 -18.71
CA GLU A 131 -8.31 -5.88 -19.07
C GLU A 131 -7.82 -5.10 -17.85
N ASP A 132 -8.74 -4.51 -17.09
CA ASP A 132 -8.44 -3.81 -15.84
C ASP A 132 -7.83 -4.77 -14.82
N MET A 133 -8.45 -5.95 -14.65
CA MET A 133 -7.94 -6.97 -13.75
C MET A 133 -6.54 -7.44 -14.15
N TYR A 134 -6.29 -7.64 -15.44
CA TYR A 134 -5.00 -8.08 -15.94
C TYR A 134 -3.91 -7.06 -15.67
N ALA A 135 -4.15 -5.79 -16.02
CA ALA A 135 -3.15 -4.77 -15.81
C ALA A 135 -2.98 -4.39 -14.34
N MET A 136 -3.99 -4.59 -13.47
CA MET A 136 -3.79 -4.57 -12.02
C MET A 136 -2.86 -5.70 -11.53
N LEU A 137 -3.09 -6.94 -12.00
CA LEU A 137 -2.29 -8.13 -11.63
C LEU A 137 -0.88 -8.10 -12.22
N ASP A 138 -0.67 -7.42 -13.35
CA ASP A 138 0.63 -7.26 -13.99
C ASP A 138 1.37 -6.00 -13.51
N GLY A 139 0.64 -5.05 -12.93
CA GLY A 139 1.16 -3.81 -12.37
C GLY A 139 1.71 -3.95 -10.94
N GLU A 140 1.92 -2.80 -10.31
CA GLU A 140 2.45 -2.71 -8.94
C GLU A 140 1.62 -3.51 -7.90
N PRO A 141 0.26 -3.49 -7.88
CA PRO A 141 -0.50 -4.30 -6.93
C PRO A 141 -0.18 -5.79 -7.01
N GLY A 142 -0.15 -6.36 -8.23
CA GLY A 142 0.18 -7.76 -8.42
C GLY A 142 1.64 -8.07 -8.10
N ARG A 143 2.58 -7.18 -8.44
CA ARG A 143 3.98 -7.31 -8.05
C ARG A 143 4.14 -7.39 -6.53
N LEU A 144 3.47 -6.51 -5.79
CA LEU A 144 3.47 -6.49 -4.32
C LEU A 144 2.87 -7.77 -3.72
N LEU A 145 1.79 -8.29 -4.31
CA LEU A 145 1.24 -9.59 -3.92
C LEU A 145 2.28 -10.71 -4.13
N LEU A 146 2.87 -10.81 -5.32
CA LEU A 146 3.87 -11.85 -5.61
C LEU A 146 5.08 -11.78 -4.68
N GLU A 147 5.51 -10.58 -4.26
CA GLU A 147 6.58 -10.41 -3.26
C GLU A 147 6.24 -11.04 -1.90
N LYS A 148 4.96 -11.06 -1.50
CA LYS A 148 4.55 -11.69 -0.22
C LYS A 148 4.83 -13.19 -0.20
N MET A 149 4.93 -13.86 -1.36
CA MET A 149 5.29 -15.28 -1.46
C MET A 149 6.63 -15.59 -0.78
N ASN A 150 7.56 -14.63 -0.76
CA ASN A 150 8.86 -14.81 -0.10
C ASN A 150 8.72 -15.08 1.40
N LYS A 151 7.68 -14.55 2.07
CA LYS A 151 7.41 -14.79 3.50
C LYS A 151 7.19 -16.27 3.82
N ILE A 152 6.75 -17.05 2.83
CA ILE A 152 6.50 -18.49 2.97
C ILE A 152 7.54 -19.33 2.22
N ASN A 153 8.68 -18.74 1.84
CA ASN A 153 9.78 -19.39 1.11
C ASN A 153 9.34 -19.92 -0.28
N MET A 154 8.56 -19.12 -0.98
CA MET A 154 8.12 -19.35 -2.35
C MET A 154 8.48 -18.13 -3.20
N VAL A 155 8.87 -18.33 -4.46
CA VAL A 155 9.09 -17.27 -5.43
C VAL A 155 7.82 -17.13 -6.28
N GLY A 156 7.04 -16.08 -6.07
CA GLY A 156 5.88 -15.75 -6.92
C GLY A 156 6.34 -15.14 -8.24
N VAL A 157 5.94 -15.73 -9.38
CA VAL A 157 6.47 -15.36 -10.70
C VAL A 157 5.51 -14.49 -11.51
N THR A 158 4.27 -14.95 -11.66
CA THR A 158 3.23 -14.31 -12.47
C THR A 158 1.84 -14.86 -12.09
N PHE A 159 0.79 -14.12 -12.48
CA PHE A 159 -0.59 -14.57 -12.37
C PHE A 159 -1.08 -15.15 -13.70
N TRP A 160 -1.49 -16.39 -13.71
CA TRP A 160 -2.26 -16.98 -14.80
C TRP A 160 -3.77 -16.91 -14.48
N GLY A 161 -4.60 -16.90 -15.51
CA GLY A 161 -6.03 -16.69 -15.42
C GLY A 161 -6.86 -17.97 -15.48
N ASN A 162 -7.81 -18.17 -14.56
CA ASN A 162 -8.82 -19.21 -14.71
C ASN A 162 -10.16 -18.67 -15.25
N GLY A 163 -10.36 -17.36 -15.21
CA GLY A 163 -11.58 -16.68 -15.66
C GLY A 163 -12.41 -16.10 -14.51
N PHE A 164 -13.53 -15.48 -14.87
CA PHE A 164 -14.47 -14.92 -13.90
C PHE A 164 -15.33 -16.00 -13.26
N LYS A 165 -15.64 -15.84 -11.97
CA LYS A 165 -16.50 -16.75 -11.22
C LYS A 165 -17.99 -16.48 -11.46
N HIS A 166 -18.74 -17.57 -11.53
CA HIS A 166 -20.19 -17.61 -11.71
C HIS A 166 -20.84 -18.45 -10.61
N PHE A 167 -22.08 -18.11 -10.25
CA PHE A 167 -22.84 -18.86 -9.25
C PHE A 167 -23.61 -20.01 -9.89
N THR A 168 -23.68 -21.15 -9.22
CA THR A 168 -24.67 -22.20 -9.53
C THR A 168 -25.46 -22.53 -8.27
N ALA A 169 -26.73 -22.91 -8.46
CA ALA A 169 -27.58 -23.47 -7.43
C ALA A 169 -28.72 -24.26 -8.08
N ASN A 170 -29.62 -24.81 -7.25
CA ASN A 170 -30.90 -25.38 -7.70
C ASN A 170 -32.06 -24.36 -7.70
N ARG A 171 -31.73 -23.08 -7.91
CA ARG A 171 -32.65 -21.96 -8.08
C ARG A 171 -31.91 -20.76 -8.70
N PRO A 172 -32.60 -19.80 -9.34
CA PRO A 172 -31.98 -18.56 -9.80
C PRO A 172 -31.38 -17.74 -8.66
N LEU A 173 -30.13 -17.29 -8.80
CA LEU A 173 -29.45 -16.39 -7.87
C LEU A 173 -29.23 -15.05 -8.56
N LYS A 174 -30.15 -14.09 -8.39
CA LYS A 174 -30.16 -12.81 -9.13
C LYS A 174 -30.04 -11.58 -8.23
N LYS A 175 -30.26 -11.72 -6.92
CA LYS A 175 -30.05 -10.68 -5.92
C LYS A 175 -29.47 -11.28 -4.63
N PRO A 176 -28.82 -10.48 -3.78
CA PRO A 176 -28.21 -10.98 -2.54
C PRO A 176 -29.15 -11.81 -1.66
N SER A 177 -30.43 -11.42 -1.52
CA SER A 177 -31.38 -12.15 -0.67
C SER A 177 -31.73 -13.56 -1.16
N ASP A 178 -31.43 -13.91 -2.42
CA ASP A 178 -31.64 -15.27 -2.93
C ASP A 178 -30.70 -16.31 -2.29
N PHE A 179 -29.60 -15.84 -1.67
CA PHE A 179 -28.65 -16.66 -0.92
C PHE A 179 -29.09 -17.01 0.49
N THR A 180 -30.14 -16.37 1.01
CA THR A 180 -30.57 -16.54 2.40
C THR A 180 -30.89 -17.99 2.73
N GLY A 181 -30.17 -18.54 3.71
CA GLY A 181 -30.36 -19.91 4.18
C GLY A 181 -29.82 -20.99 3.24
N LEU A 182 -29.04 -20.63 2.22
CA LEU A 182 -28.31 -21.60 1.39
C LEU A 182 -26.97 -21.97 2.03
N ASN A 183 -26.60 -23.24 1.93
CA ASN A 183 -25.24 -23.70 2.17
C ASN A 183 -24.44 -23.56 0.85
N ILE A 184 -23.48 -22.65 0.79
CA ILE A 184 -22.68 -22.42 -0.42
C ILE A 184 -21.29 -22.98 -0.23
N ARG A 185 -20.88 -23.87 -1.13
CA ARG A 185 -19.50 -24.36 -1.17
C ARG A 185 -18.56 -23.24 -1.55
N ILE A 186 -17.50 -23.07 -0.77
CA ILE A 186 -16.40 -22.13 -1.05
C ILE A 186 -15.03 -22.83 -1.04
N MET A 187 -14.04 -22.18 -1.64
CA MET A 187 -12.64 -22.46 -1.34
C MET A 187 -12.33 -22.05 0.11
N LYS A 188 -11.29 -22.63 0.73
CA LYS A 188 -10.81 -22.22 2.05
C LYS A 188 -10.27 -20.78 2.00
N SER A 189 -11.13 -19.80 2.26
CA SER A 189 -10.82 -18.37 2.26
C SER A 189 -11.77 -17.62 3.21
N ARG A 190 -11.23 -16.73 4.04
CA ARG A 190 -12.02 -15.92 4.96
C ARG A 190 -12.83 -14.87 4.20
N LEU A 191 -12.26 -14.28 3.14
CA LEU A 191 -12.94 -13.31 2.28
C LEU A 191 -14.18 -13.93 1.61
N LEU A 192 -14.06 -15.15 1.08
CA LEU A 192 -15.21 -15.82 0.45
C LEU A 192 -16.29 -16.20 1.47
N ARG A 193 -15.89 -16.62 2.68
CA ARG A 193 -16.84 -16.83 3.77
C ARG A 193 -17.61 -15.56 4.09
N ASP A 194 -16.91 -14.45 4.28
CA ASP A 194 -17.53 -13.17 4.62
C ASP A 194 -18.40 -12.64 3.46
N GLN A 195 -18.02 -12.90 2.19
CA GLN A 195 -18.81 -12.59 0.99
C GLN A 195 -20.21 -13.24 1.05
N PHE A 196 -20.28 -14.55 1.27
CA PHE A 196 -21.57 -15.26 1.31
C PHE A 196 -22.35 -15.00 2.59
N ASN A 197 -21.67 -14.83 3.73
CA ASN A 197 -22.32 -14.46 4.99
C ASN A 197 -23.02 -13.09 4.90
N LEU A 198 -22.42 -12.11 4.20
CA LEU A 198 -23.06 -10.81 3.94
C LEU A 198 -24.34 -10.92 3.09
N MET A 199 -24.49 -12.00 2.32
CA MET A 199 -25.69 -12.30 1.53
C MET A 199 -26.66 -13.26 2.23
N GLY A 200 -26.38 -13.64 3.49
CA GLY A 200 -27.25 -14.50 4.30
C GLY A 200 -27.12 -16.01 4.02
N ALA A 201 -26.11 -16.43 3.26
CA ALA A 201 -25.75 -17.84 3.07
C ALA A 201 -24.77 -18.31 4.16
N GLU A 202 -24.74 -19.62 4.39
CA GLU A 202 -23.71 -20.30 5.18
C GLU A 202 -22.61 -20.80 4.23
N ALA A 203 -21.38 -20.34 4.42
CA ALA A 203 -20.27 -20.73 3.55
C ALA A 203 -19.53 -21.98 4.06
N VAL A 204 -19.56 -23.06 3.27
CA VAL A 204 -19.00 -24.36 3.64
C VAL A 204 -17.71 -24.63 2.85
N PRO A 205 -16.54 -24.67 3.49
CA PRO A 205 -15.29 -24.96 2.79
C PRO A 205 -15.18 -26.45 2.45
N ILE A 206 -15.23 -26.77 1.15
CA ILE A 206 -15.10 -28.15 0.63
C ILE A 206 -14.01 -28.18 -0.45
N ASP A 207 -13.24 -29.27 -0.52
CA ASP A 207 -12.19 -29.39 -1.54
C ASP A 207 -12.76 -29.34 -2.97
N PHE A 208 -11.92 -28.94 -3.91
CA PHE A 208 -12.31 -28.79 -5.31
C PHE A 208 -12.80 -30.10 -5.93
N HIS A 209 -12.12 -31.21 -5.70
CA HIS A 209 -12.52 -32.51 -6.28
C HIS A 209 -13.72 -33.15 -5.57
N GLU A 210 -14.04 -32.70 -4.35
CA GLU A 210 -15.21 -33.16 -3.58
C GLU A 210 -16.49 -32.35 -3.90
N THR A 211 -16.37 -31.25 -4.65
CA THR A 211 -17.45 -30.28 -4.87
C THR A 211 -18.66 -30.90 -5.57
N ARG A 212 -18.45 -31.66 -6.66
CA ARG A 212 -19.55 -32.27 -7.42
C ARG A 212 -20.36 -33.24 -6.54
N GLN A 213 -19.66 -34.08 -5.79
CA GLN A 213 -20.32 -35.06 -4.91
C GLN A 213 -21.10 -34.37 -3.79
N ALA A 214 -20.52 -33.33 -3.18
CA ALA A 214 -21.21 -32.55 -2.14
C ALA A 214 -22.50 -31.86 -2.65
N LEU A 215 -22.54 -31.43 -3.91
CA LEU A 215 -23.74 -30.89 -4.56
C LEU A 215 -24.78 -31.98 -4.82
N LEU A 216 -24.37 -33.16 -5.30
CA LEU A 216 -25.27 -34.29 -5.55
C LEU A 216 -25.90 -34.82 -4.25
N ASP A 217 -25.11 -34.88 -3.19
CA ASP A 217 -25.56 -35.37 -1.86
C ASP A 217 -26.37 -34.31 -1.09
N GLY A 218 -26.48 -33.08 -1.60
CA GLY A 218 -27.19 -31.98 -0.96
C GLY A 218 -26.51 -31.47 0.32
N VAL A 219 -25.20 -31.71 0.50
CA VAL A 219 -24.41 -31.12 1.59
C VAL A 219 -24.32 -29.61 1.43
N VAL A 220 -24.29 -29.14 0.19
CA VAL A 220 -24.33 -27.74 -0.22
C VAL A 220 -25.36 -27.54 -1.32
N ASP A 221 -26.00 -26.38 -1.34
CA ASP A 221 -27.04 -26.01 -2.30
C ASP A 221 -26.50 -25.37 -3.58
N GLY A 222 -25.28 -24.85 -3.53
CA GLY A 222 -24.66 -24.11 -4.61
C GLY A 222 -23.17 -23.86 -4.41
N GLN A 223 -22.55 -23.20 -5.38
CA GLN A 223 -21.11 -22.89 -5.38
C GLN A 223 -20.79 -21.67 -6.27
N GLU A 224 -19.53 -21.23 -6.26
CA GLU A 224 -18.95 -20.31 -7.24
C GLU A 224 -17.73 -20.89 -7.95
N ASN A 225 -17.65 -20.78 -9.28
CA ASN A 225 -16.44 -21.12 -10.07
C ASN A 225 -16.46 -20.49 -11.47
N PRO A 226 -15.31 -20.43 -12.16
CA PRO A 226 -15.27 -20.14 -13.60
C PRO A 226 -15.88 -21.25 -14.45
N LEU A 227 -16.25 -20.93 -15.69
CA LEU A 227 -16.93 -21.85 -16.60
C LEU A 227 -16.13 -23.13 -16.87
N VAL A 228 -14.81 -23.04 -16.99
CA VAL A 228 -13.94 -24.22 -17.19
C VAL A 228 -14.07 -25.23 -16.06
N ALA A 229 -14.20 -24.79 -14.80
CA ALA A 229 -14.40 -25.66 -13.66
C ALA A 229 -15.85 -26.18 -13.59
N ILE A 230 -16.83 -25.32 -13.86
CA ILE A 230 -18.25 -25.72 -13.90
C ILE A 230 -18.49 -26.83 -14.95
N HIS A 231 -17.87 -26.68 -16.12
CA HIS A 231 -17.91 -27.66 -17.19
C HIS A 231 -17.10 -28.91 -16.85
N SER A 232 -15.79 -28.79 -16.66
CA SER A 232 -14.86 -29.93 -16.61
C SER A 232 -15.03 -30.82 -15.37
N MET A 233 -15.58 -30.26 -14.28
CA MET A 233 -15.89 -31.03 -13.07
C MET A 233 -17.33 -31.54 -13.06
N GLY A 234 -18.11 -31.40 -14.14
CA GLY A 234 -19.50 -31.86 -14.21
C GLY A 234 -20.43 -31.19 -13.17
N ILE A 235 -20.11 -29.97 -12.73
CA ILE A 235 -20.93 -29.22 -11.75
C ILE A 235 -22.27 -28.82 -12.36
N HIS A 236 -22.27 -28.45 -13.64
CA HIS A 236 -23.49 -28.11 -14.38
C HIS A 236 -24.49 -29.26 -14.49
N GLU A 237 -24.06 -30.51 -14.32
CA GLU A 237 -24.96 -31.68 -14.29
C GLU A 237 -25.63 -31.88 -12.92
N ALA A 238 -25.03 -31.33 -11.86
CA ALA A 238 -25.52 -31.43 -10.49
C ALA A 238 -26.35 -30.22 -10.05
N GLN A 239 -26.61 -29.27 -10.95
CA GLN A 239 -27.20 -27.96 -10.66
C GLN A 239 -28.22 -27.58 -11.74
N THR A 240 -29.34 -26.98 -11.36
CA THR A 240 -30.39 -26.58 -12.32
C THR A 240 -30.23 -25.18 -12.89
N ASP A 241 -29.50 -24.30 -12.20
CA ASP A 241 -29.39 -22.88 -12.56
C ASP A 241 -27.92 -22.40 -12.49
N LEU A 242 -27.50 -21.66 -13.52
CA LEU A 242 -26.21 -20.97 -13.62
C LEU A 242 -26.47 -19.47 -13.77
N THR A 243 -26.02 -18.67 -12.80
CA THR A 243 -25.98 -17.20 -12.93
C THR A 243 -24.60 -16.76 -13.39
N LEU A 244 -24.53 -16.19 -14.59
CA LEU A 244 -23.36 -15.50 -15.11
C LEU A 244 -23.15 -14.17 -14.38
N SER A 245 -22.60 -14.27 -13.16
CA SER A 245 -22.42 -13.14 -12.26
C SER A 245 -21.15 -12.33 -12.51
N GLU A 246 -20.09 -12.99 -12.99
CA GLU A 246 -18.75 -12.39 -13.18
C GLU A 246 -18.32 -11.57 -11.95
N HIS A 247 -18.62 -12.10 -10.76
CA HIS A 247 -18.57 -11.31 -9.54
C HIS A 247 -17.14 -11.17 -9.02
N ALA A 248 -16.22 -12.05 -9.38
CA ALA A 248 -14.81 -11.98 -9.00
C ALA A 248 -13.97 -12.76 -10.00
N TYR A 249 -12.71 -12.35 -10.18
CA TYR A 249 -11.77 -13.02 -11.07
C TYR A 249 -10.96 -14.05 -10.29
N LEU A 250 -10.85 -15.29 -10.81
CA LEU A 250 -10.05 -16.33 -10.15
C LEU A 250 -8.66 -16.41 -10.78
N ALA A 251 -7.69 -15.76 -10.14
CA ALA A 251 -6.29 -15.82 -10.53
C ALA A 251 -5.59 -17.06 -9.94
N TYR A 252 -4.60 -17.56 -10.65
CA TYR A 252 -3.66 -18.58 -10.19
C TYR A 252 -2.26 -18.02 -10.17
N ILE A 253 -1.49 -18.38 -9.15
CA ILE A 253 -0.10 -17.96 -9.02
C ILE A 253 0.80 -19.08 -9.51
N PHE A 254 1.58 -18.81 -10.55
CA PHE A 254 2.74 -19.62 -10.87
C PHE A 254 3.85 -19.28 -9.87
N ALA A 255 4.28 -20.27 -9.09
CA ALA A 255 5.30 -20.10 -8.07
C ALA A 255 6.35 -21.20 -8.15
N ILE A 256 7.58 -20.85 -7.74
CA ILE A 256 8.71 -21.76 -7.64
C ILE A 256 9.04 -21.94 -6.16
N SER A 257 9.36 -23.15 -5.73
CA SER A 257 9.89 -23.37 -4.37
C SER A 257 11.14 -22.52 -4.15
N GLY A 258 11.19 -21.73 -3.08
CA GLY A 258 12.36 -20.91 -2.75
C GLY A 258 13.61 -21.76 -2.52
N LYS A 259 13.46 -22.95 -1.91
CA LYS A 259 14.58 -23.89 -1.75
C LYS A 259 15.12 -24.37 -3.09
N ARG A 260 14.23 -24.74 -4.01
CA ARG A 260 14.65 -25.21 -5.34
C ARG A 260 15.27 -24.09 -6.14
N PHE A 261 14.62 -22.92 -6.15
CA PHE A 261 15.08 -21.75 -6.87
C PHE A 261 16.51 -21.38 -6.50
N ASN A 262 16.84 -21.36 -5.20
CA ASN A 262 18.19 -21.04 -4.71
C ASN A 262 19.26 -22.08 -5.07
N GLN A 263 18.89 -23.29 -5.47
CA GLN A 263 19.81 -24.33 -5.94
C GLN A 263 20.08 -24.25 -7.45
N LEU A 264 19.22 -23.56 -8.20
CA LEU A 264 19.39 -23.37 -9.63
C LEU A 264 20.42 -22.26 -9.89
N PRO A 265 21.24 -22.33 -10.94
CA PRO A 265 22.06 -21.21 -11.37
C PRO A 265 21.20 -20.04 -11.83
N GLY A 266 21.75 -18.83 -11.75
CA GLY A 266 21.06 -17.61 -12.12
C GLY A 266 20.44 -17.64 -13.53
N HIS A 267 21.11 -18.23 -14.53
CA HIS A 267 20.55 -18.30 -15.88
C HIS A 267 19.28 -19.18 -15.95
N LEU A 268 19.23 -20.30 -15.22
CA LEU A 268 18.02 -21.15 -15.16
C LEU A 268 16.91 -20.50 -14.34
N GLN A 269 17.27 -19.80 -13.26
CA GLN A 269 16.31 -19.01 -12.49
C GLN A 269 15.62 -17.97 -13.38
N THR A 270 16.40 -17.20 -14.14
CA THR A 270 15.91 -16.21 -15.09
C THR A 270 15.05 -16.86 -16.18
N LEU A 271 15.53 -17.97 -16.77
CA LEU A 271 14.81 -18.70 -17.81
C LEU A 271 13.41 -19.14 -17.36
N LEU A 272 13.29 -19.73 -16.15
CA LEU A 272 11.99 -20.15 -15.61
C LEU A 272 11.05 -18.96 -15.40
N ILE A 273 11.57 -17.84 -14.87
CA ILE A 273 10.78 -16.63 -14.62
C ILE A 273 10.29 -16.01 -15.91
N GLU A 274 11.20 -15.78 -16.87
CA GLU A 274 10.89 -15.12 -18.14
C GLU A 274 9.95 -15.96 -18.99
N THR A 275 10.16 -17.28 -19.04
CA THR A 275 9.28 -18.19 -19.80
C THR A 275 7.86 -18.18 -19.25
N ALA A 276 7.68 -18.29 -17.92
CA ALA A 276 6.36 -18.25 -17.31
C ALA A 276 5.64 -16.93 -17.57
N ARG A 277 6.36 -15.79 -17.50
CA ARG A 277 5.82 -14.45 -17.78
C ARG A 277 5.48 -14.26 -19.26
N ALA A 278 6.30 -14.76 -20.17
CA ALA A 278 6.08 -14.65 -21.61
C ALA A 278 4.85 -15.45 -22.08
N ILE A 279 4.51 -16.54 -21.39
CA ILE A 279 3.32 -17.37 -21.67
C ILE A 279 2.03 -16.72 -21.15
N THR A 280 2.10 -15.88 -20.11
CA THR A 280 0.93 -15.30 -19.44
C THR A 280 -0.10 -14.65 -20.38
N PRO A 281 0.29 -13.77 -21.34
CA PRO A 281 -0.70 -13.16 -22.24
C PRO A 281 -1.42 -14.17 -23.12
N TRP A 282 -0.70 -15.16 -23.65
CA TRP A 282 -1.30 -16.23 -24.44
C TRP A 282 -2.26 -17.08 -23.61
N GLN A 283 -1.85 -17.44 -22.38
CA GLN A 283 -2.65 -18.26 -21.47
C GLN A 283 -4.00 -17.59 -21.14
N ARG A 284 -3.99 -16.28 -20.87
CA ARG A 284 -5.19 -15.50 -20.57
C ARG A 284 -6.11 -15.37 -21.79
N ALA A 285 -5.56 -15.12 -22.97
CA ALA A 285 -6.32 -15.12 -24.23
C ALA A 285 -6.95 -16.48 -24.53
N GLU A 286 -6.24 -17.59 -24.27
CA GLU A 286 -6.79 -18.93 -24.42
C GLU A 286 -7.90 -19.22 -23.41
N THR A 287 -7.80 -18.68 -22.18
CA THR A 287 -8.87 -18.78 -21.17
C THR A 287 -10.16 -18.11 -21.67
N GLU A 288 -10.06 -16.89 -22.20
CA GLU A 288 -11.19 -16.15 -22.79
C GLU A 288 -11.82 -16.89 -23.96
N ARG A 289 -10.96 -17.43 -24.85
CA ARG A 289 -11.40 -18.20 -26.01
C ARG A 289 -12.23 -19.42 -25.58
N GLN A 290 -11.74 -20.17 -24.58
CA GLN A 290 -12.39 -21.37 -24.08
C GLN A 290 -13.68 -21.10 -23.30
N GLU A 291 -13.83 -19.97 -22.62
CA GLU A 291 -15.04 -19.64 -21.86
C GLU A 291 -16.31 -19.66 -22.73
N SER A 292 -16.22 -19.17 -23.98
CA SER A 292 -17.34 -19.20 -24.92
C SER A 292 -17.70 -20.62 -25.34
N GLU A 293 -16.70 -21.49 -25.50
CA GLU A 293 -16.90 -22.92 -25.83
C GLU A 293 -17.58 -23.64 -24.66
N PHE A 294 -17.05 -23.48 -23.44
CA PHE A 294 -17.63 -24.09 -22.25
C PHE A 294 -19.04 -23.59 -21.98
N LEU A 295 -19.34 -22.30 -22.21
CA LEU A 295 -20.70 -21.79 -22.05
C LEU A 295 -21.68 -22.45 -23.02
N ALA A 296 -21.28 -22.65 -24.27
CA ALA A 296 -22.11 -23.32 -25.28
C ALA A 296 -22.36 -24.80 -24.92
N GLU A 297 -21.32 -25.51 -24.47
CA GLU A 297 -21.42 -26.90 -24.02
C GLU A 297 -22.32 -27.03 -22.77
N ILE A 298 -22.14 -26.14 -21.78
CA ILE A 298 -23.00 -26.07 -20.60
C ILE A 298 -24.46 -25.79 -21.01
N ALA A 299 -24.71 -24.83 -21.90
CA ALA A 299 -26.06 -24.50 -22.37
C ALA A 299 -26.76 -25.69 -23.06
N ALA A 300 -26.00 -26.52 -23.78
CA ALA A 300 -26.52 -27.70 -24.47
C ALA A 300 -27.05 -28.78 -23.51
N THR A 301 -26.69 -28.73 -22.21
CA THR A 301 -27.21 -29.65 -21.19
C THR A 301 -28.62 -29.33 -20.71
N GLY A 302 -29.15 -28.14 -21.05
CA GLY A 302 -30.48 -27.69 -20.63
C GLY A 302 -30.54 -26.96 -19.29
N ILE A 303 -29.39 -26.69 -18.65
CA ILE A 303 -29.32 -25.85 -17.44
C ILE A 303 -29.88 -24.44 -17.70
N HIS A 304 -30.59 -23.86 -16.73
CA HIS A 304 -31.10 -22.50 -16.85
C HIS A 304 -29.98 -21.48 -16.66
N ILE A 305 -29.64 -20.75 -17.73
CA ILE A 305 -28.61 -19.72 -17.69
C ILE A 305 -29.24 -18.35 -17.46
N HIS A 306 -28.75 -17.63 -16.46
CA HIS A 306 -29.15 -16.28 -16.13
C HIS A 306 -28.00 -15.30 -16.31
N ARG A 307 -28.30 -14.10 -16.81
CA ARG A 307 -27.38 -12.97 -16.82
C ARG A 307 -27.89 -11.92 -15.85
N LEU A 308 -26.99 -11.34 -15.06
CA LEU A 308 -27.33 -10.23 -14.19
C LEU A 308 -27.55 -8.97 -15.02
N SER A 309 -28.67 -8.30 -14.78
CA SER A 309 -28.87 -6.92 -15.21
C SER A 309 -27.95 -5.98 -14.43
N ARG A 310 -27.77 -4.76 -14.93
CA ARG A 310 -26.98 -3.73 -14.24
C ARG A 310 -27.50 -3.44 -12.82
N SER A 311 -28.81 -3.38 -12.63
CA SER A 311 -29.43 -3.12 -11.32
C SER A 311 -29.23 -4.28 -10.34
N GLU A 312 -29.25 -5.52 -10.81
CA GLU A 312 -28.93 -6.71 -10.01
C GLU A 312 -27.44 -6.72 -9.62
N ARG A 313 -26.54 -6.41 -10.56
CA ARG A 313 -25.09 -6.30 -10.28
C ARG A 313 -24.79 -5.24 -9.22
N ILE A 314 -25.45 -4.09 -9.27
CA ILE A 314 -25.33 -3.02 -8.26
C ILE A 314 -25.80 -3.49 -6.88
N GLN A 315 -26.84 -4.32 -6.81
CA GLN A 315 -27.30 -4.86 -5.52
C GLN A 315 -26.24 -5.78 -4.89
N PHE A 316 -25.59 -6.63 -5.69
CA PHE A 316 -24.46 -7.44 -5.21
C PHE A 316 -23.29 -6.59 -4.75
N GLN A 317 -22.87 -5.60 -5.54
CA GLN A 317 -21.80 -4.67 -5.17
C GLN A 317 -22.06 -3.99 -3.81
N ARG A 318 -23.29 -3.52 -3.59
CA ARG A 318 -23.69 -2.91 -2.31
C ARG A 318 -23.65 -3.88 -1.14
N ALA A 319 -24.09 -5.13 -1.34
CA ALA A 319 -24.08 -6.14 -0.28
C ALA A 319 -22.66 -6.50 0.17
N VAL A 320 -21.69 -6.53 -0.74
CA VAL A 320 -20.30 -6.92 -0.45
C VAL A 320 -19.35 -5.74 -0.23
N GLN A 321 -19.83 -4.49 -0.38
CA GLN A 321 -19.03 -3.28 -0.18
C GLN A 321 -18.27 -3.23 1.16
N PRO A 322 -18.80 -3.72 2.30
CA PRO A 322 -18.06 -3.72 3.56
C PRO A 322 -16.80 -4.61 3.57
N LEU A 323 -16.57 -5.46 2.57
CA LEU A 323 -15.39 -6.33 2.51
C LEU A 323 -14.10 -5.53 2.30
N ALA A 324 -14.12 -4.45 1.52
CA ALA A 324 -12.92 -3.65 1.29
C ALA A 324 -12.35 -3.12 2.61
N ASP A 325 -13.20 -2.50 3.43
CA ASP A 325 -12.83 -1.95 4.74
C ASP A 325 -12.41 -3.05 5.72
N ARG A 326 -13.13 -4.19 5.75
CA ARG A 326 -12.82 -5.31 6.66
C ARG A 326 -11.46 -5.94 6.40
N PHE A 327 -11.00 -5.92 5.15
CA PHE A 327 -9.77 -6.57 4.74
C PHE A 327 -8.65 -5.56 4.44
N GLU A 328 -8.85 -4.25 4.62
CA GLU A 328 -7.84 -3.22 4.33
C GLU A 328 -6.51 -3.48 5.03
N THR A 329 -6.57 -3.74 6.34
CA THR A 329 -5.38 -4.07 7.14
C THR A 329 -4.77 -5.43 6.80
N THR A 330 -5.59 -6.36 6.27
CA THR A 330 -5.15 -7.71 5.91
C THR A 330 -4.51 -7.74 4.53
N ILE A 331 -4.98 -6.91 3.60
CA ILE A 331 -4.48 -6.81 2.22
C ILE A 331 -3.21 -5.95 2.19
N GLY A 332 -3.21 -4.83 2.91
CA GLY A 332 -2.17 -3.82 2.85
C GLY A 332 -2.68 -2.54 2.19
N ALA A 333 -2.50 -1.42 2.90
CA ALA A 333 -2.91 -0.10 2.43
C ALA A 333 -2.17 0.33 1.16
N ASP A 334 -0.92 -0.10 0.99
CA ASP A 334 -0.11 0.09 -0.20
C ASP A 334 -0.74 -0.57 -1.44
N ILE A 335 -1.13 -1.85 -1.33
CA ILE A 335 -1.76 -2.60 -2.43
C ILE A 335 -3.09 -1.95 -2.83
N LEU A 336 -3.91 -1.57 -1.85
CA LEU A 336 -5.20 -0.92 -2.09
C LEU A 336 -5.05 0.47 -2.71
N ALA A 337 -4.07 1.25 -2.24
CA ALA A 337 -3.77 2.56 -2.80
C ALA A 337 -3.38 2.46 -4.28
N TYR A 338 -2.50 1.50 -4.63
CA TYR A 338 -2.11 1.28 -6.03
C TYR A 338 -3.26 0.78 -6.90
N THR A 339 -4.15 -0.07 -6.40
CA THR A 339 -5.32 -0.46 -7.20
C THR A 339 -6.32 0.68 -7.36
N HIS A 340 -6.54 1.51 -6.33
CA HIS A 340 -7.41 2.66 -6.47
C HIS A 340 -6.84 3.68 -7.46
N GLU A 341 -5.53 3.92 -7.42
CA GLU A 341 -4.83 4.70 -8.45
C GLU A 341 -5.08 4.08 -9.83
N TYR A 342 -4.84 2.77 -9.99
CA TYR A 342 -5.04 2.08 -11.25
C TYR A 342 -6.46 2.24 -11.80
N ALA A 343 -7.48 1.97 -10.98
CA ALA A 343 -8.89 2.14 -11.34
C ALA A 343 -9.23 3.59 -11.70
N THR A 344 -8.58 4.56 -11.05
CA THR A 344 -8.75 5.98 -11.33
C THR A 344 -8.09 6.41 -12.64
N LEU A 345 -6.93 5.85 -12.97
CA LEU A 345 -6.16 6.24 -14.16
C LEU A 345 -6.63 5.56 -15.45
N GLN A 346 -7.12 4.32 -15.40
CA GLN A 346 -7.56 3.57 -16.59
C GLN A 346 -8.95 3.93 -17.09
N HIS A 347 -9.77 4.56 -16.25
CA HIS A 347 -11.10 5.02 -16.63
C HIS A 347 -11.19 6.55 -16.62
N PRO A 348 -10.35 7.27 -17.39
CA PRO A 348 -10.35 8.73 -17.38
C PRO A 348 -11.73 9.25 -17.76
N GLN A 349 -12.21 10.24 -17.01
CA GLN A 349 -13.43 10.96 -17.33
C GLN A 349 -13.08 12.40 -17.72
N GLU A 350 -13.86 12.95 -18.64
CA GLU A 350 -13.79 14.36 -18.97
C GLU A 350 -14.02 15.19 -17.69
N ASN A 351 -13.16 16.17 -17.44
CA ASN A 351 -13.18 17.03 -16.25
C ASN A 351 -12.81 16.36 -14.91
N ARG A 352 -12.10 15.22 -14.94
CA ARG A 352 -11.50 14.65 -13.72
C ARG A 352 -10.25 15.40 -13.29
N TRP A 353 -10.18 15.75 -12.02
CA TRP A 353 -9.01 16.34 -11.38
C TRP A 353 -8.43 15.41 -10.32
N LEU A 354 -7.10 15.38 -10.20
CA LEU A 354 -6.37 14.45 -9.34
C LEU A 354 -5.57 15.18 -8.27
N ILE A 355 -5.59 14.62 -7.07
CA ILE A 355 -4.72 15.00 -5.97
C ILE A 355 -3.82 13.82 -5.67
N GLY A 356 -2.52 14.00 -5.81
CA GLY A 356 -1.52 13.01 -5.46
C GLY A 356 -1.19 13.06 -3.97
N VAL A 357 -1.03 11.90 -3.33
CA VAL A 357 -0.50 11.78 -1.98
C VAL A 357 0.68 10.82 -2.02
N ASP A 358 1.88 11.30 -1.68
CA ASP A 358 3.09 10.49 -1.56
C ASP A 358 3.40 10.31 -0.07
N THR A 359 3.26 9.11 0.48
CA THR A 359 3.45 8.90 1.93
C THR A 359 3.86 7.46 2.24
N ASP A 360 4.41 7.20 3.42
CA ASP A 360 4.78 5.85 3.84
C ASP A 360 3.53 5.07 4.25
N LEU A 361 3.19 4.01 3.50
CA LEU A 361 2.01 3.18 3.76
C LEU A 361 2.37 1.78 4.26
N SER A 362 3.66 1.40 4.28
CA SER A 362 4.04 0.00 4.50
C SER A 362 5.28 -0.24 5.38
N THR A 363 6.04 0.79 5.75
CA THR A 363 7.35 0.60 6.38
C THR A 363 7.51 1.24 7.75
N VAL A 364 8.06 2.44 7.83
CA VAL A 364 8.59 3.08 9.04
C VAL A 364 7.46 3.70 9.88
N SER A 365 6.53 4.40 9.24
CA SER A 365 5.42 5.11 9.90
C SER A 365 4.10 4.96 9.13
N PRO A 366 3.63 3.72 8.85
CA PRO A 366 2.45 3.48 8.01
C PRO A 366 1.15 4.06 8.57
N LYS A 367 1.02 4.17 9.90
CA LYS A 367 -0.15 4.76 10.55
C LYS A 367 -0.28 6.25 10.23
N LEU A 368 0.82 6.99 10.33
CA LEU A 368 0.86 8.41 10.00
C LEU A 368 0.60 8.64 8.50
N GLY A 369 1.14 7.80 7.63
CA GLY A 369 0.83 7.90 6.21
C GLY A 369 -0.64 7.65 5.88
N LEU A 370 -1.29 6.71 6.58
CA LEU A 370 -2.73 6.49 6.49
C LEU A 370 -3.55 7.70 6.96
N GLU A 371 -3.12 8.37 8.02
CA GLU A 371 -3.77 9.59 8.51
C GLU A 371 -3.68 10.73 7.49
N ILE A 372 -2.52 10.91 6.85
CA ILE A 372 -2.32 11.89 5.76
C ILE A 372 -3.26 11.57 4.57
N LYS A 373 -3.28 10.31 4.13
CA LYS A 373 -4.20 9.85 3.07
C LYS A 373 -5.65 10.16 3.45
N ARG A 374 -6.06 9.82 4.67
CA ARG A 374 -7.43 10.02 5.14
C ARG A 374 -7.80 11.51 5.23
N GLY A 375 -6.89 12.35 5.69
CA GLY A 375 -7.07 13.80 5.73
C GLY A 375 -7.35 14.38 4.34
N ALA A 376 -6.58 13.96 3.34
CA ALA A 376 -6.77 14.37 1.94
C ALA A 376 -8.13 13.91 1.39
N GLU A 377 -8.52 12.66 1.62
CA GLU A 377 -9.83 12.12 1.21
C GLU A 377 -11.00 12.89 1.83
N LEU A 378 -10.92 13.17 3.14
CA LEU A 378 -11.95 13.91 3.87
C LEU A 378 -12.06 15.36 3.38
N ALA A 379 -10.93 16.01 3.06
CA ALA A 379 -10.92 17.35 2.49
C ALA A 379 -11.67 17.38 1.15
N VAL A 380 -11.38 16.42 0.25
CA VAL A 380 -12.08 16.27 -1.03
C VAL A 380 -13.58 16.00 -0.85
N GLU A 381 -13.94 15.12 0.08
CA GLU A 381 -15.34 14.81 0.37
C GLU A 381 -16.11 16.05 0.85
N ARG A 382 -15.48 16.87 1.71
CA ARG A 382 -16.07 18.13 2.19
C ARG A 382 -16.27 19.14 1.08
N LEU A 383 -15.27 19.32 0.21
CA LEU A 383 -15.37 20.22 -0.94
C LEU A 383 -16.54 19.83 -1.84
N ARG A 384 -16.68 18.52 -2.11
CA ARG A 384 -17.80 17.99 -2.90
C ARG A 384 -19.16 18.26 -2.26
N ARG A 385 -19.25 18.23 -0.93
CA ARG A 385 -20.49 18.57 -0.20
C ARG A 385 -20.79 20.08 -0.23
N ALA A 386 -19.76 20.91 -0.20
CA ALA A 386 -19.91 22.37 -0.18
C ALA A 386 -20.38 22.92 -1.54
N ASP A 387 -19.84 22.41 -2.65
CA ASP A 387 -20.29 22.76 -3.99
C ASP A 387 -20.28 21.55 -4.93
N PRO A 388 -21.42 20.85 -5.08
CA PRO A 388 -21.53 19.69 -5.96
C PRO A 388 -21.37 20.02 -7.46
N THR A 389 -21.46 21.30 -7.86
CA THR A 389 -21.54 21.73 -9.26
C THR A 389 -20.18 22.15 -9.84
N LEU A 390 -19.27 22.66 -9.02
CA LEU A 390 -17.91 23.07 -9.44
C LEU A 390 -16.86 21.94 -9.30
N ILE A 391 -17.17 20.86 -8.57
CA ILE A 391 -16.17 19.90 -8.04
C ILE A 391 -16.62 18.45 -8.23
N SER A 392 -17.30 18.15 -9.34
CA SER A 392 -17.99 16.87 -9.48
C SER A 392 -17.06 15.65 -9.55
N ASP A 393 -15.79 15.80 -9.97
CA ASP A 393 -14.88 14.66 -10.11
C ASP A 393 -13.41 14.88 -9.65
N ILE A 394 -13.20 15.42 -8.44
CA ILE A 394 -11.88 15.32 -7.77
C ILE A 394 -11.68 13.91 -7.21
N ARG A 395 -10.49 13.31 -7.43
CA ARG A 395 -10.05 12.03 -6.85
C ARG A 395 -8.69 12.17 -6.16
N VAL A 396 -8.53 11.47 -5.04
CA VAL A 396 -7.24 11.31 -4.36
C VAL A 396 -6.59 10.01 -4.83
N ILE A 397 -5.36 10.09 -5.32
CA ILE A 397 -4.51 8.93 -5.60
C ILE A 397 -3.34 8.94 -4.63
N THR A 398 -2.99 7.78 -4.08
CA THR A 398 -1.94 7.68 -3.07
C THR A 398 -0.90 6.66 -3.50
N ARG A 399 0.38 6.96 -3.26
CA ARG A 399 1.49 6.03 -3.50
C ARG A 399 2.31 5.86 -2.24
N ASP A 400 2.69 4.61 -2.00
CA ASP A 400 3.57 4.22 -0.92
C ASP A 400 5.02 4.60 -1.24
N ASN A 401 5.62 5.51 -0.47
CA ASN A 401 7.01 5.93 -0.66
C ASN A 401 8.01 5.06 0.12
N ARG A 402 7.55 4.21 1.04
CA ARG A 402 8.38 3.36 1.92
C ARG A 402 9.47 4.09 2.70
N ASN A 403 9.29 5.38 2.96
CA ASN A 403 10.30 6.26 3.53
C ASN A 403 11.63 6.29 2.72
N LEU A 404 11.57 6.03 1.40
CA LEU A 404 12.73 6.03 0.50
C LEU A 404 12.71 7.28 -0.40
N THR A 405 13.67 8.18 -0.21
CA THR A 405 13.82 9.42 -1.01
C THR A 405 13.76 9.20 -2.51
N GLY A 406 14.48 8.19 -3.02
CA GLY A 406 14.50 7.90 -4.46
C GLY A 406 13.15 7.41 -5.00
N ARG A 407 12.30 6.81 -4.16
CA ARG A 407 10.93 6.42 -4.54
C ARG A 407 10.01 7.62 -4.51
N SER A 408 10.08 8.45 -3.46
CA SER A 408 9.32 9.69 -3.34
C SER A 408 9.60 10.63 -4.52
N ASN A 409 10.86 10.88 -4.88
CA ASN A 409 11.20 11.72 -6.04
C ASN A 409 10.54 11.21 -7.34
N ARG A 410 10.61 9.91 -7.61
CA ARG A 410 9.96 9.31 -8.80
C ARG A 410 8.44 9.44 -8.75
N THR A 411 7.82 9.25 -7.59
CA THR A 411 6.38 9.48 -7.41
C THR A 411 6.01 10.91 -7.76
N LEU A 412 6.75 11.88 -7.23
CA LEU A 412 6.51 13.29 -7.49
C LEU A 412 6.71 13.62 -8.97
N ASP A 413 7.71 13.04 -9.64
CA ASP A 413 7.98 13.22 -11.08
C ASP A 413 6.81 12.70 -11.91
N ASP A 414 6.28 11.54 -11.54
CA ASP A 414 5.14 10.93 -12.21
C ASP A 414 3.87 11.74 -12.00
N PHE A 415 3.59 12.17 -10.78
CA PHE A 415 2.45 13.03 -10.48
C PHE A 415 2.54 14.38 -11.20
N ALA A 416 3.74 14.98 -11.28
CA ALA A 416 3.94 16.24 -11.98
C ALA A 416 3.70 16.15 -13.49
N ARG A 417 3.91 14.97 -14.09
CA ARG A 417 3.65 14.72 -15.52
C ARG A 417 2.19 14.41 -15.84
N GLN A 418 1.34 14.22 -14.82
CA GLN A 418 -0.05 13.84 -15.03
C GLN A 418 -0.93 15.07 -15.33
N PRO A 419 -1.53 15.19 -16.54
CA PRO A 419 -2.22 16.43 -16.95
C PRO A 419 -3.41 16.83 -16.07
N SER A 420 -4.08 15.85 -15.43
CA SER A 420 -5.20 16.09 -14.51
C SER A 420 -4.76 16.42 -13.08
N MET A 421 -3.46 16.44 -12.78
CA MET A 421 -2.94 16.69 -11.44
C MET A 421 -3.08 18.17 -11.07
N ILE A 422 -3.85 18.45 -10.01
CA ILE A 422 -4.12 19.82 -9.52
C ILE A 422 -3.37 20.13 -8.22
N GLY A 423 -2.76 19.13 -7.59
CA GLY A 423 -1.94 19.30 -6.40
C GLY A 423 -1.41 17.98 -5.87
N ILE A 424 -0.30 18.05 -5.14
CA ILE A 424 0.36 16.88 -4.55
C ILE A 424 0.59 17.15 -3.05
N ILE A 425 0.34 16.16 -2.19
CA ILE A 425 0.70 16.18 -0.77
C ILE A 425 1.84 15.17 -0.57
N ALA A 426 3.01 15.67 -0.22
CA ALA A 426 4.13 14.84 0.20
C ALA A 426 4.10 14.69 1.74
N GLY A 427 4.03 13.45 2.19
CA GLY A 427 4.03 13.04 3.59
C GLY A 427 5.43 12.75 4.13
N VAL A 428 5.50 11.91 5.17
CA VAL A 428 6.74 11.59 5.87
C VAL A 428 7.70 10.83 4.96
N GLY A 429 8.87 11.42 4.72
CA GLY A 429 9.94 10.90 3.89
C GLY A 429 10.98 11.99 3.62
N PRO A 430 12.28 11.67 3.47
CA PRO A 430 13.25 12.70 3.14
C PRO A 430 13.02 13.11 1.68
N LEU A 431 12.41 14.26 1.44
CA LEU A 431 12.51 14.90 0.13
C LEU A 431 13.93 15.42 -0.04
N SER A 432 14.61 14.98 -1.10
CA SER A 432 15.91 15.55 -1.45
C SER A 432 15.75 16.88 -2.17
N PHE A 433 16.83 17.69 -2.15
CA PHE A 433 17.03 18.93 -2.92
C PHE A 433 16.60 18.87 -4.41
N GLN A 434 16.51 17.68 -5.02
CA GLN A 434 16.09 17.51 -6.41
C GLN A 434 14.64 17.93 -6.70
N THR A 435 13.72 17.86 -5.73
CA THR A 435 12.33 18.32 -5.93
C THR A 435 12.22 19.83 -6.12
N GLN A 436 13.19 20.62 -5.61
CA GLN A 436 13.25 22.06 -5.87
C GLN A 436 13.43 22.38 -7.36
N HIS A 437 14.09 21.50 -8.12
CA HIS A 437 14.28 21.66 -9.57
C HIS A 437 13.01 21.31 -10.36
N MET A 438 12.07 20.57 -9.76
CA MET A 438 10.82 20.15 -10.39
C MET A 438 9.70 21.19 -10.21
N ALA A 439 9.81 22.07 -9.23
CA ALA A 439 8.85 23.14 -8.93
C ALA A 439 8.93 24.30 -9.96
N THR A 440 8.99 23.96 -11.25
CA THR A 440 8.88 24.91 -12.36
C THR A 440 7.45 25.42 -12.50
N GLU A 441 7.23 26.56 -13.17
CA GLU A 441 5.89 27.14 -13.37
C GLU A 441 4.87 26.20 -14.02
N ALA A 442 5.28 25.09 -14.65
CA ALA A 442 4.38 24.13 -15.30
C ALA A 442 3.90 22.98 -14.38
N SER A 443 4.52 22.77 -13.21
CA SER A 443 4.24 21.62 -12.34
C SER A 443 3.10 21.87 -11.35
N PRO A 444 2.25 20.90 -11.01
CA PRO A 444 1.23 21.08 -9.97
C PRO A 444 1.85 21.49 -8.63
N PRO A 445 1.14 22.28 -7.80
CA PRO A 445 1.66 22.67 -6.50
C PRO A 445 1.88 21.46 -5.60
N ILE A 446 3.01 21.44 -4.91
CA ILE A 446 3.40 20.38 -3.99
C ILE A 446 3.30 20.95 -2.57
N LEU A 447 2.47 20.35 -1.74
CA LEU A 447 2.39 20.61 -0.32
C LEU A 447 3.28 19.59 0.41
N ASN A 448 4.26 20.05 1.16
CA ASN A 448 4.94 19.21 2.14
C ASN A 448 4.87 19.88 3.52
N PRO A 449 3.98 19.43 4.42
CA PRO A 449 3.88 19.99 5.75
C PRO A 449 5.05 19.62 6.68
N TRP A 450 6.02 18.84 6.21
CA TRP A 450 7.08 18.21 7.00
C TRP A 450 8.50 18.65 6.57
N MET A 451 8.61 19.57 5.61
CA MET A 451 9.91 19.88 5.03
C MET A 451 10.68 20.89 5.88
N ASN A 452 11.94 20.60 6.12
CA ASN A 452 12.74 21.33 7.07
C ASN A 452 13.77 22.27 6.40
N HIS A 453 13.31 23.16 5.53
CA HIS A 453 14.20 24.09 4.83
C HIS A 453 13.76 25.55 4.92
N THR A 454 14.74 26.41 5.19
CA THR A 454 14.61 27.86 5.44
C THR A 454 14.39 28.71 4.18
N GLU A 455 14.58 28.17 2.98
CA GLU A 455 14.64 28.97 1.75
C GLU A 455 13.70 28.46 0.66
N LEU A 456 12.39 28.73 0.76
CA LEU A 456 11.46 28.36 -0.31
C LEU A 456 10.34 29.36 -0.61
N PHE A 457 10.39 30.57 -0.04
CA PHE A 457 9.48 31.67 -0.39
C PHE A 457 9.95 32.50 -1.59
N SER A 458 10.55 31.87 -2.61
CA SER A 458 10.66 32.57 -3.90
C SER A 458 9.29 32.52 -4.57
N ALA A 459 8.76 33.66 -5.02
CA ALA A 459 7.43 33.79 -5.66
C ALA A 459 7.15 32.76 -6.78
N ASN A 460 8.20 32.16 -7.37
CA ASN A 460 8.11 31.21 -8.48
C ASN A 460 8.08 29.72 -8.06
N SER A 461 8.27 29.39 -6.77
CA SER A 461 8.32 27.99 -6.29
C SER A 461 6.92 27.40 -6.20
N ARG A 462 6.59 26.32 -6.92
CA ARG A 462 5.33 25.55 -6.75
C ARG A 462 5.29 24.72 -5.44
N LEU A 463 6.35 24.74 -4.63
CA LEU A 463 6.45 23.99 -3.38
C LEU A 463 5.98 24.85 -2.19
N ILE A 464 4.98 24.35 -1.46
CA ILE A 464 4.37 24.97 -0.28
C ILE A 464 4.84 24.19 0.95
N ASN A 465 5.58 24.85 1.82
CA ASN A 465 6.03 24.29 3.09
C ASN A 465 5.23 24.93 4.24
N LEU A 466 4.71 24.11 5.15
CA LEU A 466 4.02 24.57 6.36
C LEU A 466 4.81 24.32 7.65
N ALA A 467 5.87 23.52 7.58
CA ALA A 467 6.69 23.27 8.76
C ALA A 467 7.55 24.52 9.05
N PRO A 468 7.57 25.01 10.31
CA PRO A 468 8.60 25.94 10.73
C PRO A 468 9.96 25.28 10.54
N SER A 469 10.96 26.07 10.16
CA SER A 469 12.32 25.55 10.01
C SER A 469 12.87 25.01 11.34
N SER A 470 13.81 24.07 11.22
CA SER A 470 14.62 23.44 12.26
C SER A 470 15.10 24.48 13.27
N PHE A 471 15.53 25.61 12.73
CA PHE A 471 16.01 26.77 13.44
C PHE A 471 14.91 27.51 14.23
N GLN A 472 13.74 27.73 13.62
CA GLN A 472 12.60 28.36 14.29
C GLN A 472 12.08 27.49 15.43
N ILE A 473 11.96 26.18 15.18
CA ILE A 473 11.58 25.17 16.18
C ILE A 473 12.57 25.20 17.35
N ALA A 474 13.87 25.11 17.05
CA ALA A 474 14.93 25.14 18.05
C ALA A 474 14.97 26.43 18.86
N LYS A 475 14.74 27.58 18.22
CA LYS A 475 14.73 28.90 18.87
C LYS A 475 13.56 29.04 19.84
N GLN A 476 12.35 28.63 19.43
CA GLN A 476 11.18 28.62 20.31
C GLN A 476 11.39 27.66 21.48
N LEU A 477 11.95 26.48 21.21
CA LEU A 477 12.30 25.52 22.25
C LEU A 477 13.28 26.11 23.28
N GLY A 478 14.33 26.80 22.83
CA GLY A 478 15.24 27.51 23.73
C GLY A 478 14.54 28.55 24.61
N GLN A 479 13.56 29.28 24.06
CA GLN A 479 12.78 30.28 24.82
C GLN A 479 11.92 29.63 25.92
N GLU A 480 11.26 28.53 25.61
CA GLU A 480 10.40 27.79 26.55
C GLU A 480 11.18 27.09 27.65
N LEU A 481 12.32 26.48 27.28
CA LEU A 481 13.27 25.93 28.26
C LEU A 481 13.73 27.00 29.26
N ASN A 482 14.07 28.19 28.76
CA ASN A 482 14.44 29.32 29.60
C ASN A 482 13.28 29.81 30.49
N GLN A 483 12.05 29.89 29.97
CA GLN A 483 10.87 30.26 30.76
C GLN A 483 10.60 29.28 31.91
N ARG A 484 10.94 28.01 31.73
CA ARG A 484 10.80 26.95 32.73
C ARG A 484 12.01 26.81 33.66
N ASN A 485 13.00 27.71 33.57
CA ASN A 485 14.26 27.68 34.33
C ASN A 485 15.06 26.37 34.16
N ILE A 486 14.96 25.72 33.00
CA ILE A 486 15.78 24.55 32.67
C ILE A 486 17.17 25.03 32.27
N SER A 487 18.22 24.42 32.81
CA SER A 487 19.61 24.84 32.57
C SER A 487 20.45 23.75 31.93
N THR A 488 20.12 22.48 32.19
CA THR A 488 20.83 21.30 31.69
C THR A 488 19.89 20.37 30.93
N VAL A 489 20.28 20.00 29.70
CA VAL A 489 19.46 19.11 28.86
C VAL A 489 20.25 17.94 28.32
N GLN A 490 19.58 16.80 28.17
CA GLN A 490 20.07 15.67 27.40
C GLN A 490 19.35 15.60 26.06
N LEU A 491 20.07 15.39 24.97
CA LEU A 491 19.48 15.26 23.64
C LEU A 491 19.57 13.81 23.16
N LEU A 492 18.43 13.17 22.96
CA LEU A 492 18.34 11.82 22.41
C LEU A 492 17.72 11.92 21.02
N THR A 493 18.41 11.40 20.03
CA THR A 493 18.01 11.49 18.63
C THR A 493 18.17 10.14 17.95
N GLU A 494 17.32 9.83 16.99
CA GLU A 494 17.54 8.67 16.11
C GLU A 494 18.48 9.05 14.95
N ALA A 495 19.10 8.04 14.32
CA ALA A 495 20.01 8.24 13.19
C ALA A 495 19.27 8.44 11.85
N THR A 496 18.28 9.35 11.82
CA THR A 496 17.61 9.76 10.58
C THR A 496 18.03 11.18 10.19
N ALA A 497 18.14 11.47 8.90
CA ALA A 497 18.61 12.77 8.40
C ALA A 497 17.79 13.95 8.97
N LEU A 498 16.48 13.76 9.12
CA LEU A 498 15.56 14.76 9.67
C LEU A 498 15.79 14.97 11.18
N SER A 499 15.95 13.88 11.94
CA SER A 499 16.26 13.96 13.38
C SER A 499 17.63 14.57 13.64
N GLU A 500 18.61 14.27 12.80
CA GLU A 500 19.96 14.83 12.94
C GLU A 500 19.99 16.34 12.69
N ASP A 501 19.31 16.82 11.63
CA ASP A 501 19.24 18.24 11.32
C ASP A 501 18.55 19.04 12.44
N LEU A 502 17.38 18.57 12.90
CA LEU A 502 16.69 19.19 14.01
C LEU A 502 17.48 19.11 15.33
N ALA A 503 18.14 17.98 15.59
CA ALA A 503 19.00 17.85 16.76
C ALA A 503 20.18 18.83 16.72
N VAL A 504 20.79 19.08 15.55
CA VAL A 504 21.85 20.08 15.38
C VAL A 504 21.30 21.50 15.58
N ALA A 505 20.12 21.80 15.06
CA ALA A 505 19.49 23.10 15.27
C ALA A 505 19.16 23.35 16.75
N ILE A 506 18.58 22.36 17.44
CA ILE A 506 18.29 22.40 18.88
C ILE A 506 19.58 22.61 19.68
N GLU A 507 20.62 21.83 19.40
CA GLU A 507 21.92 21.95 20.06
C GLU A 507 22.50 23.37 19.87
N THR A 508 22.43 23.90 18.65
CA THR A 508 22.93 25.24 18.33
C THR A 508 22.17 26.35 19.07
N GLU A 509 20.84 26.32 19.06
CA GLU A 509 20.02 27.34 19.73
C GLU A 509 20.05 27.19 21.25
N ALA A 510 20.15 25.97 21.78
CA ALA A 510 20.32 25.73 23.21
C ALA A 510 21.61 26.39 23.72
N ILE A 511 22.72 26.22 23.01
CA ILE A 511 23.99 26.89 23.34
C ILE A 511 23.85 28.41 23.31
N LYS A 512 23.17 28.97 22.30
CA LYS A 512 22.94 30.43 22.22
C LYS A 512 22.02 30.95 23.33
N ALA A 513 21.08 30.13 23.79
CA ALA A 513 20.15 30.44 24.87
C ALA A 513 20.79 30.33 26.26
N GLY A 514 22.04 29.84 26.36
CA GLY A 514 22.77 29.67 27.62
C GLY A 514 22.51 28.33 28.33
N LEU A 515 21.95 27.35 27.62
CA LEU A 515 21.67 26.01 28.13
C LEU A 515 22.90 25.09 27.95
N GLU A 516 23.14 24.21 28.92
CA GLU A 516 24.18 23.19 28.86
C GLU A 516 23.61 21.88 28.29
N VAL A 517 24.08 21.49 27.10
CA VAL A 517 23.75 20.21 26.47
C VAL A 517 24.76 19.16 26.96
N GLN A 518 24.37 18.31 27.91
CA GLN A 518 25.30 17.37 28.56
C GLN A 518 25.75 16.22 27.66
N SER A 519 24.84 15.71 26.82
CA SER A 519 25.17 14.67 25.86
C SER A 519 24.15 14.60 24.72
N LYS A 520 24.64 14.16 23.56
CA LYS A 520 23.84 13.82 22.38
C LYS A 520 23.96 12.31 22.13
N ILE A 521 22.86 11.59 22.32
CA ILE A 521 22.84 10.13 22.26
C ILE A 521 22.03 9.69 21.06
N LYS A 522 22.63 8.81 20.24
CA LYS A 522 21.95 8.17 19.13
C LYS A 522 21.21 6.93 19.63
N LEU A 523 19.90 6.91 19.41
CA LEU A 523 19.04 5.77 19.71
C LEU A 523 19.02 4.78 18.55
N ASP A 524 18.92 3.51 18.90
CA ASP A 524 18.82 2.39 17.97
C ASP A 524 17.33 2.06 17.74
N PRO A 525 16.75 2.34 16.57
CA PRO A 525 15.32 2.10 16.31
C PRO A 525 14.95 0.61 16.30
N THR A 526 15.94 -0.30 16.26
CA THR A 526 15.70 -1.75 16.32
C THR A 526 15.53 -2.28 17.75
N LYS A 527 15.77 -1.44 18.76
CA LYS A 527 15.67 -1.81 20.18
C LYS A 527 14.52 -1.08 20.88
N PRO A 528 13.86 -1.70 21.87
CA PRO A 528 12.80 -1.04 22.62
C PRO A 528 13.28 0.27 23.26
N LEU A 529 12.57 1.36 23.03
CA LEU A 529 12.90 2.70 23.54
C LEU A 529 13.06 2.68 25.06
N VAL A 530 12.14 2.02 25.77
CA VAL A 530 12.14 1.92 27.24
C VAL A 530 13.46 1.38 27.79
N GLN A 531 14.07 0.40 27.11
CA GLN A 531 15.36 -0.16 27.55
C GLN A 531 16.49 0.83 27.38
N GLN A 532 16.44 1.63 26.32
CA GLN A 532 17.44 2.66 26.03
C GLN A 532 17.29 3.85 26.98
N LEU A 533 16.05 4.27 27.29
CA LEU A 533 15.75 5.37 28.20
C LEU A 533 16.11 5.08 29.67
N LYS A 534 15.89 3.85 30.15
CA LYS A 534 16.28 3.44 31.51
C LYS A 534 17.78 3.61 31.80
N ILE A 535 18.61 3.48 30.78
CA ILE A 535 20.06 3.70 30.90
C ILE A 535 20.36 5.19 31.11
N GLN A 536 19.54 6.07 30.51
CA GLN A 536 19.77 7.52 30.50
C GLN A 536 19.20 8.24 31.72
N GLN A 537 18.19 7.68 32.39
CA GLN A 537 17.56 8.22 33.60
C GLN A 537 18.53 8.48 34.79
N ASN A 538 19.72 7.87 34.78
CA ASN A 538 20.73 8.06 35.84
C ASN A 538 21.65 9.28 35.59
N THR A 539 21.43 10.04 34.52
CA THR A 539 22.22 11.23 34.19
C THR A 539 21.59 12.46 34.84
N PRO A 540 22.34 13.28 35.60
CA PRO A 540 21.78 14.45 36.29
C PRO A 540 21.50 15.59 35.29
N THR A 541 20.29 15.60 34.70
CA THR A 541 19.80 16.65 33.80
C THR A 541 18.42 17.15 34.20
N ASP A 542 18.11 18.41 33.92
CA ASP A 542 16.79 19.00 34.20
C ASP A 542 15.72 18.55 33.20
N ALA A 543 16.11 18.26 31.94
CA ALA A 543 15.20 17.83 30.88
C ALA A 543 15.85 16.85 29.89
N ILE A 544 15.02 15.99 29.30
CA ILE A 544 15.40 15.08 28.21
C ILE A 544 14.61 15.48 26.96
N ILE A 545 15.33 15.85 25.90
CA ILE A 545 14.77 16.21 24.60
C ILE A 545 14.85 14.97 23.69
N LEU A 546 13.70 14.48 23.25
CA LEU A 546 13.56 13.40 22.29
C LEU A 546 13.31 13.96 20.88
N VAL A 547 14.17 13.60 19.95
CA VAL A 547 14.04 13.94 18.53
C VAL A 547 13.87 12.63 17.74
N LEU A 548 12.63 12.18 17.59
CA LEU A 548 12.25 10.85 17.07
C LEU A 548 11.25 10.96 15.91
N HIS A 549 11.40 10.14 14.88
CA HIS A 549 10.49 10.07 13.71
C HIS A 549 10.13 8.64 13.28
N SER A 550 10.71 7.62 13.92
CA SER A 550 10.44 6.20 13.64
C SER A 550 9.46 5.59 14.65
N GLN A 551 9.37 4.26 14.67
CA GLN A 551 8.67 3.49 15.70
C GLN A 551 9.06 3.86 17.14
N LEU A 552 10.25 4.44 17.37
CA LEU A 552 10.62 4.97 18.68
C LEU A 552 9.69 6.11 19.14
N LEU A 553 9.17 6.92 18.22
CA LEU A 553 8.19 7.96 18.55
C LEU A 553 6.92 7.33 19.14
N GLU A 554 6.38 6.29 18.51
CA GLU A 554 5.22 5.57 19.02
C GLU A 554 5.48 4.94 20.39
N GLN A 555 6.65 4.32 20.58
CA GLN A 555 7.04 3.75 21.87
C GLN A 555 7.25 4.82 22.95
N SER A 556 7.58 6.07 22.58
CA SER A 556 7.75 7.17 23.52
C SER A 556 6.41 7.61 24.12
N LEU A 557 5.33 7.53 23.34
CA LEU A 557 3.97 7.82 23.78
C LEU A 557 3.51 6.84 24.86
N GLU A 558 3.59 5.54 24.57
CA GLU A 558 3.20 4.48 25.49
C GLU A 558 4.03 4.51 26.78
N TRP A 559 5.32 4.79 26.65
CA TRP A 559 6.21 4.89 27.81
C TRP A 559 5.90 6.10 28.69
N TYR A 560 5.45 7.22 28.11
CA TYR A 560 5.17 8.46 28.85
C TYR A 560 3.95 8.33 29.77
N GLU A 561 2.87 7.68 29.32
CA GLU A 561 1.63 7.51 30.10
C GLU A 561 1.89 6.79 31.45
N ASP A 562 2.97 6.01 31.54
CA ASP A 562 3.32 5.18 32.69
C ASP A 562 4.30 5.85 33.69
N GLN A 563 4.72 7.11 33.51
CA GLN A 563 5.80 7.73 34.31
C GLN A 563 5.43 9.06 34.97
N SER A 564 5.34 9.10 36.31
CA SER A 564 4.99 10.29 37.09
C SER A 564 6.18 11.15 37.57
N ASP A 565 7.42 10.64 37.52
CA ASP A 565 8.58 11.19 38.25
C ASP A 565 9.83 11.51 37.38
N ILE A 566 9.67 11.78 36.08
CA ILE A 566 10.80 11.98 35.14
C ILE A 566 11.03 13.48 34.83
N PRO A 567 12.29 13.94 34.61
CA PRO A 567 12.60 15.26 34.05
C PRO A 567 11.79 15.60 32.81
N LEU A 568 11.53 16.90 32.57
CA LEU A 568 10.64 17.38 31.51
C LEU A 568 11.00 16.72 30.16
N LEU A 569 10.07 15.93 29.61
CA LEU A 569 10.25 15.29 28.32
C LEU A 569 9.81 16.28 27.24
N ILE A 570 10.64 16.48 26.22
CA ILE A 570 10.29 17.34 25.10
C ILE A 570 10.35 16.50 23.84
N SER A 571 9.19 16.18 23.27
CA SER A 571 9.14 15.53 21.97
C SER A 571 9.08 16.58 20.88
N ALA A 572 10.13 16.67 20.08
CA ALA A 572 10.25 17.71 19.08
C ALA A 572 9.32 17.49 17.86
N ILE A 573 8.80 16.27 17.66
CA ILE A 573 8.03 15.90 16.46
C ILE A 573 6.78 15.08 16.82
N ASP A 574 6.12 15.37 17.94
CA ASP A 574 4.92 14.63 18.34
C ASP A 574 3.64 15.43 18.14
N TRP A 575 2.76 14.89 17.31
CA TRP A 575 1.55 15.48 16.75
C TRP A 575 0.28 14.96 17.45
N THR A 576 0.45 14.02 18.39
CA THR A 576 -0.66 13.18 18.90
C THR A 576 -0.92 13.32 20.40
N VAL A 577 -0.17 14.15 21.12
CA VAL A 577 -0.24 14.24 22.58
C VAL A 577 -1.04 15.44 23.08
N SER A 578 -1.87 15.19 24.09
CA SER A 578 -2.71 16.17 24.78
C SER A 578 -1.90 17.32 25.42
N GLU A 579 -2.37 18.56 25.21
CA GLU A 579 -1.84 19.83 25.76
C GLU A 579 -1.72 19.88 27.30
N ASN A 580 -2.34 18.94 28.02
CA ASN A 580 -2.51 19.00 29.48
C ASN A 580 -1.54 18.12 30.28
N ALA A 581 -0.47 17.61 29.67
CA ALA A 581 0.53 16.80 30.34
C ALA A 581 1.61 17.69 30.99
N PRO A 582 1.67 17.82 32.34
CA PRO A 582 2.52 18.82 33.01
C PRO A 582 4.02 18.63 32.78
N ASN A 583 4.44 17.40 32.45
CA ASN A 583 5.84 17.02 32.24
C ASN A 583 6.18 16.74 30.76
N LEU A 584 5.36 17.23 29.81
CA LEU A 584 5.61 17.12 28.38
C LEU A 584 5.46 18.47 27.68
N LEU A 585 6.47 18.87 26.90
CA LEU A 585 6.32 19.91 25.88
C LEU A 585 6.20 19.21 24.51
N SER A 586 5.00 19.25 23.92
CA SER A 586 4.79 18.92 22.52
C SER A 586 4.78 20.20 21.69
N LEU A 587 5.51 20.17 20.57
CA LEU A 587 5.59 21.28 19.62
C LEU A 587 4.32 21.47 18.79
N GLN A 588 3.31 20.60 18.96
CA GLN A 588 1.97 20.77 18.42
C GLN A 588 1.33 22.09 18.89
N SER A 589 1.57 22.50 20.13
CA SER A 589 1.06 23.76 20.69
C SER A 589 1.55 25.00 19.93
N TRP A 590 2.68 24.90 19.20
CA TRP A 590 3.24 25.99 18.41
C TRP A 590 2.76 25.99 16.96
N HIS A 591 2.28 24.85 16.44
CA HIS A 591 1.54 24.78 15.18
C HIS A 591 0.12 25.35 15.30
N HIS A 592 -0.47 25.38 16.51
CA HIS A 592 -1.85 25.84 16.72
C HIS A 592 -2.07 27.35 16.54
N GLY A 593 -1.00 28.15 16.54
CA GLY A 593 -1.11 29.62 16.53
C GLY A 593 -1.51 30.24 15.19
N ASN A 594 -1.07 29.68 14.06
CA ASN A 594 -1.04 30.47 12.82
C ASN A 594 -1.38 29.70 11.53
N THR A 595 -1.84 28.44 11.53
CA THR A 595 -1.91 27.67 10.28
C THR A 595 -2.87 28.23 9.22
N THR A 596 -4.02 28.80 9.59
CA THR A 596 -4.90 29.42 8.58
C THR A 596 -4.35 30.75 8.10
N ASP A 597 -3.90 31.61 9.02
CA ASP A 597 -3.38 32.94 8.68
C ASP A 597 -2.05 32.87 7.93
N ASP A 598 -1.18 31.91 8.24
CA ASP A 598 0.06 31.64 7.51
C ASP A 598 -0.24 31.11 6.09
N ILE A 599 -1.29 30.31 5.93
CA ILE A 599 -1.74 29.84 4.60
C ILE A 599 -2.36 31.00 3.81
N ILE A 600 -3.18 31.84 4.44
CA ILE A 600 -3.72 33.06 3.80
C ILE A 600 -2.58 34.01 3.44
N ALA A 601 -1.62 34.22 4.34
CA ALA A 601 -0.47 35.09 4.12
C ALA A 601 0.42 34.57 3.00
N ALA A 602 0.72 33.27 2.97
CA ALA A 602 1.52 32.66 1.91
C ALA A 602 0.78 32.63 0.54
N TYR A 603 -0.55 32.46 0.54
CA TYR A 603 -1.36 32.65 -0.66
C TYR A 603 -1.33 34.12 -1.12
N THR A 604 -1.50 35.05 -0.20
CA THR A 604 -1.57 36.49 -0.48
C THR A 604 -0.23 37.05 -0.95
N ASP A 605 0.88 36.61 -0.36
CA ASP A 605 2.24 36.94 -0.79
C ASP A 605 2.49 36.48 -2.24
N ARG A 606 1.91 35.33 -2.61
CA ARG A 606 2.05 34.76 -3.94
C ARG A 606 1.16 35.41 -5.00
N TYR A 607 -0.13 35.63 -4.72
CA TYR A 607 -1.11 36.10 -5.70
C TYR A 607 -1.42 37.60 -5.58
N GLY A 608 -0.88 38.27 -4.57
CA GLY A 608 -1.10 39.69 -4.29
C GLY A 608 -2.49 39.99 -3.71
N ASN A 609 -3.30 38.97 -3.44
CA ASN A 609 -4.66 39.10 -2.89
C ASN A 609 -5.06 37.86 -2.08
N GLU A 610 -6.02 38.05 -1.17
CA GLU A 610 -6.65 36.93 -0.46
C GLU A 610 -7.57 36.12 -1.39
N PRO A 611 -7.74 34.81 -1.14
CA PRO A 611 -8.60 33.97 -1.97
C PRO A 611 -10.07 34.34 -1.76
N ALA A 612 -10.72 34.85 -2.81
CA ALA A 612 -12.11 35.33 -2.72
C ALA A 612 -13.17 34.20 -2.72
N SER A 613 -12.87 33.02 -3.29
CA SER A 613 -13.79 31.87 -3.33
C SER A 613 -13.10 30.56 -3.76
N VAL A 614 -13.74 29.40 -3.56
CA VAL A 614 -13.29 28.10 -4.08
C VAL A 614 -13.20 28.09 -5.61
N SER A 615 -14.09 28.83 -6.29
CA SER A 615 -14.04 29.03 -7.75
C SER A 615 -12.79 29.80 -8.17
N THR A 616 -12.36 30.80 -7.39
CA THR A 616 -11.12 31.56 -7.61
C THR A 616 -9.87 30.67 -7.45
N LEU A 617 -9.87 29.76 -6.46
CA LEU A 617 -8.79 28.78 -6.24
C LEU A 617 -8.73 27.70 -7.34
N LEU A 618 -9.87 27.29 -7.88
CA LEU A 618 -9.94 26.37 -9.03
C LEU A 618 -9.47 27.05 -10.32
N GLN A 619 -9.77 28.34 -10.50
CA GLN A 619 -9.30 29.13 -11.64
C GLN A 619 -7.78 29.38 -11.59
N SER A 620 -7.18 29.46 -10.40
CA SER A 620 -5.72 29.57 -10.25
C SER A 620 -4.98 28.27 -10.53
N HIS A 621 -5.69 27.14 -10.69
CA HIS A 621 -5.14 25.78 -10.84
C HIS A 621 -4.33 25.30 -9.61
N ASP A 622 -4.59 25.85 -8.41
CA ASP A 622 -3.86 25.50 -7.19
C ASP A 622 -4.72 24.79 -6.15
N ALA A 623 -5.11 23.55 -6.43
CA ALA A 623 -5.92 22.77 -5.51
C ALA A 623 -5.19 22.37 -4.21
N ALA A 624 -3.85 22.46 -4.18
CA ALA A 624 -3.09 22.32 -2.94
C ALA A 624 -3.55 23.35 -1.90
N TRP A 625 -3.79 24.61 -2.28
CA TRP A 625 -4.32 25.63 -1.38
C TRP A 625 -5.72 25.27 -0.87
N ILE A 626 -6.56 24.71 -1.73
CA ILE A 626 -7.90 24.24 -1.35
C ILE A 626 -7.81 23.11 -0.29
N LEU A 627 -6.88 22.18 -0.47
CA LEU A 627 -6.63 21.09 0.49
C LEU A 627 -6.03 21.58 1.79
N LEU A 628 -5.10 22.52 1.71
CA LEU A 628 -4.49 23.25 2.82
C LEU A 628 -5.54 23.95 3.67
N PHE A 629 -6.40 24.78 3.06
CA PHE A 629 -7.49 25.48 3.74
C PHE A 629 -8.53 24.52 4.33
N ALA A 630 -8.81 23.39 3.67
CA ALA A 630 -9.73 22.38 4.17
C ALA A 630 -9.14 21.53 5.30
N ALA A 631 -7.83 21.24 5.26
CA ALA A 631 -7.09 20.43 6.22
C ALA A 631 -6.83 21.18 7.53
N THR A 632 -6.43 22.45 7.49
CA THR A 632 -6.16 23.25 8.71
C THR A 632 -7.42 23.52 9.52
N ARG A 633 -8.55 23.73 8.85
CA ARG A 633 -9.87 23.79 9.51
C ARG A 633 -10.32 22.42 10.05
N CYS A 634 -9.77 21.33 9.52
CA CYS A 634 -10.03 19.96 10.00
C CYS A 634 -9.17 19.61 11.22
N GLU A 635 -7.90 20.01 11.26
CA GLU A 635 -7.02 19.87 12.44
C GLU A 635 -7.56 20.63 13.65
N ALA A 636 -8.03 21.87 13.44
CA ALA A 636 -8.71 22.65 14.48
C ALA A 636 -9.93 21.89 15.04
N GLY A 637 -10.71 21.24 14.16
CA GLY A 637 -11.83 20.38 14.57
C GLY A 637 -11.41 19.03 15.17
N LEU A 638 -10.32 18.41 14.72
CA LEU A 638 -9.85 17.11 15.22
C LEU A 638 -9.48 17.19 16.70
N SER A 639 -8.86 18.30 17.12
CA SER A 639 -8.56 18.63 18.52
C SER A 639 -9.82 18.76 19.38
N ASP A 640 -10.84 19.47 18.89
CA ASP A 640 -12.14 19.61 19.59
C ASP A 640 -12.91 18.29 19.66
N ASN A 641 -12.81 17.45 18.61
CA ASN A 641 -13.46 16.14 18.55
C ASN A 641 -12.78 15.10 19.45
N ILE A 642 -11.47 15.19 19.66
CA ILE A 642 -10.75 14.36 20.65
C ILE A 642 -11.16 14.78 22.07
N LYS A 643 -11.29 16.10 22.33
CA LYS A 643 -11.83 16.64 23.60
C LYS A 643 -13.31 16.24 23.83
N GLN A 644 -14.14 16.16 22.78
CA GLN A 644 -15.53 15.68 22.85
C GLN A 644 -15.65 14.16 22.97
N ALA A 645 -14.82 13.39 22.26
CA ALA A 645 -14.80 11.92 22.32
C ALA A 645 -14.45 11.42 23.73
N LEU A 646 -13.69 12.20 24.51
CA LEU A 646 -13.39 11.93 25.91
C LEU A 646 -14.56 12.22 26.87
N ASN A 647 -15.66 12.87 26.44
CA ASN A 647 -16.77 13.23 27.34
C ASN A 647 -18.21 12.92 26.86
N ALA A 648 -18.50 12.83 25.56
CA ALA A 648 -19.74 12.25 25.00
C ALA A 648 -19.75 12.49 23.48
N ALA A 649 -20.19 11.48 22.71
CA ALA A 649 -20.19 11.51 21.25
C ALA A 649 -21.07 12.62 20.62
N VAL A 650 -20.46 13.51 19.81
CA VAL A 650 -21.10 14.31 18.76
C VAL A 650 -20.12 14.49 17.57
N PRO A 651 -20.53 14.46 16.28
CA PRO A 651 -19.63 14.58 15.12
C PRO A 651 -19.51 16.01 14.53
N CYS A 652 -18.47 16.19 13.68
CA CYS A 652 -18.00 17.37 12.92
C CYS A 652 -19.01 18.12 12.00
N GLU A 653 -20.25 18.40 12.43
CA GLU A 653 -21.32 18.87 11.52
C GLU A 653 -21.50 20.39 11.35
N ARG A 654 -20.60 21.28 11.83
CA ARG A 654 -20.94 22.72 11.91
C ARG A 654 -19.97 23.79 11.39
N VAL A 655 -18.99 23.49 10.53
CA VAL A 655 -18.01 24.53 10.11
C VAL A 655 -18.03 24.85 8.61
N ALA A 656 -19.21 24.85 7.98
CA ALA A 656 -19.36 25.24 6.57
C ALA A 656 -20.42 26.32 6.30
N SER A 657 -20.94 27.02 7.31
CA SER A 657 -21.87 28.14 7.06
C SER A 657 -21.17 29.49 6.83
N ASP A 658 -19.93 29.67 7.26
CA ASP A 658 -19.31 31.00 7.30
C ASP A 658 -18.33 31.24 6.14
N PHE A 659 -18.80 31.00 4.92
CA PHE A 659 -18.27 31.69 3.73
C PHE A 659 -19.18 32.85 3.30
N SER A 660 -20.09 33.32 4.16
CA SER A 660 -20.71 34.62 3.99
C SER A 660 -19.90 35.69 4.71
N THR A 661 -19.40 36.65 3.95
CA THR A 661 -18.83 37.91 4.44
C THR A 661 -19.73 38.52 5.53
N THR A 662 -19.29 38.57 6.78
CA THR A 662 -19.96 39.39 7.79
C THR A 662 -19.64 40.86 7.55
N ALA A 663 -20.62 41.62 7.07
CA ALA A 663 -20.83 42.99 7.54
C ALA A 663 -21.84 42.96 8.69
N PRO A 664 -21.75 43.85 9.70
CA PRO A 664 -22.49 43.69 10.95
C PRO A 664 -23.92 44.21 10.85
N ASP A 665 -24.87 43.46 11.40
CA ASP A 665 -25.96 43.91 12.31
C ASP A 665 -27.22 43.03 12.18
N GLN A 666 -27.65 42.45 13.32
CA GLN A 666 -29.01 42.39 13.88
C GLN A 666 -29.20 41.11 14.74
N PRO A 667 -29.87 41.20 15.92
CA PRO A 667 -30.00 40.08 16.86
C PRO A 667 -31.29 39.28 16.61
N GLY A 668 -31.19 37.95 16.55
CA GLY A 668 -32.34 37.05 16.49
C GLY A 668 -32.04 35.69 17.13
N GLN A 669 -32.62 35.46 18.31
CA GLN A 669 -32.65 34.19 19.04
C GLN A 669 -33.09 33.01 18.17
N PHE A 670 -32.65 31.77 18.43
CA PHE A 670 -33.54 30.60 18.53
C PHE A 670 -32.90 29.40 19.29
N ARG A 671 -33.79 28.57 19.85
CA ARG A 671 -33.64 27.69 21.03
C ARG A 671 -33.13 26.26 20.74
N LEU A 672 -32.60 25.65 21.81
CA LEU A 672 -32.20 24.24 21.99
C LEU A 672 -33.26 23.19 21.60
N HIS A 673 -32.77 22.05 21.07
CA HIS A 673 -33.39 20.74 21.23
C HIS A 673 -32.39 19.77 21.87
N LEU A 674 -32.78 19.18 23.01
CA LEU A 674 -32.11 18.07 23.69
C LEU A 674 -32.67 16.74 23.17
N ALA A 675 -31.80 15.74 22.96
CA ALA A 675 -32.16 14.32 22.89
C ALA A 675 -31.06 13.47 23.57
N PRO A 676 -31.41 12.31 24.17
CA PRO A 676 -30.70 11.73 25.32
C PRO A 676 -29.52 10.83 24.95
N ALA A 677 -28.47 10.85 25.78
CA ALA A 677 -27.30 9.98 25.69
C ALA A 677 -27.49 8.66 26.46
N TYR A 678 -27.12 7.53 25.86
CA TYR A 678 -26.88 6.27 26.56
C TYR A 678 -25.42 6.18 27.01
N ARG A 679 -25.20 5.70 28.24
CA ARG A 679 -23.90 5.49 28.87
C ARG A 679 -23.56 4.00 28.81
N GLN A 680 -22.49 3.62 28.10
CA GLN A 680 -21.97 2.25 28.14
C GLN A 680 -20.95 2.15 29.29
N THR A 681 -21.27 1.36 30.33
CA THR A 681 -20.29 0.93 31.34
C THR A 681 -20.01 -0.55 31.13
N GLY A 682 -18.76 -0.94 31.37
CA GLY A 682 -18.18 -2.18 30.88
C GLY A 682 -18.82 -3.49 31.36
N SER A 683 -18.47 -4.54 30.61
CA SER A 683 -18.55 -5.96 30.95
C SER A 683 -19.87 -6.48 31.54
N LYS A 684 -20.82 -6.82 30.65
CA LYS A 684 -21.64 -8.07 30.70
C LYS A 684 -22.52 -8.16 29.45
N ARG A 685 -22.62 -9.38 28.88
CA ARG A 685 -23.61 -9.72 27.84
C ARG A 685 -25.02 -9.42 28.34
N GLY A 686 -25.83 -8.77 27.52
CA GLY A 686 -27.28 -8.65 27.70
C GLY A 686 -27.92 -8.03 26.46
N THR A 687 -28.75 -8.82 25.79
CA THR A 687 -29.83 -8.44 24.85
C THR A 687 -30.63 -7.23 25.36
N LEU A 688 -31.17 -6.32 24.53
CA LEU A 688 -31.72 -6.42 23.17
C LEU A 688 -31.41 -5.12 22.41
#